data_AF-A0A7I7XPN5-F1
#
_entry.id   AF-A0A7I7XPN5-F1
#
_cell.length_a   1.000
_cell.length_b   1.000
_cell.length_c   1.000
_cell.angle_alpha   90.00
_cell.angle_beta   90.00
_cell.angle_gamma   90.00
#
_symmetry.space_group_name_H-M   'P 1'
#
loop_
_entity.id
_entity.type
_entity.pdbx_description
1 polymer ?
#
loop_
_entity_poly.entity_id
_entity_poly.type
_entity_poly.pdbx_seq_one_letter_code
_entity_poly.pdbx_strand_id
1 'polypeptide(L)'
;MPDRSSILRRLLRHQVSRAAEDINPYDVPLPATTDPVKLVAQMEHRKRAKGLTVVFSTYQSINVINAAQSAGLEDFDLVICDEAHRTTGVTLVDSDESNFVKVHDAGFLAASKRLYMTATPRLFAEETKTKAAEHSAVLASMDDDSLYGPTFHRLGFGEAVERGLLTDYKVLVLTVDEKYIAGPLQQQLADVNSELNLDDATKIVGCWNGLAKRTGKAAGGADFGADVRPMQRAVAFLRDIKSSKKLAGKFATVIDAYDQSDDQLLRCDVEHVDGTYNALERNHRLQWLKAPLPENQCRILANARCLSEGVDVPSLDAVLFLNPRSSVVDVVQSVGRVMRRAEGKQYGYIILPVGVPAGVAPSQALADNRRFKVVWQVLQALRAHDDRFNATVNKLELNRKAADSILVGHVPNAAEDLTATTNDEGTTSPSPSRESAQVAQQLTMFTPDQWRDAVYAKIVDKVGTRTYWEDWAKDVAAIAIAQQTRIKALLGDATPDVAAAFDKFVEALRANLNGSINRDQAVEMLSQHLITKPVFDALFEGYDFAGHNPVSRVMQTMVATLHDQALDTETQRLEGFYESVRMRAAGIDNAEGKQRIIVELYEKFFRVGFPRTASALGIVYTPPKSWTSSCAPPTKRCTRNSD
;
A
#
# COMPACT_ATOMS: atom_id res chain seq x y z
N MET A 1 -13.82 -2.39 -39.70
CA MET A 1 -13.06 -2.74 -38.47
C MET A 1 -12.13 -1.57 -38.18
N PRO A 2 -12.13 -0.99 -36.95
CA PRO A 2 -11.23 0.11 -36.66
C PRO A 2 -9.79 -0.42 -36.55
N ASP A 3 -8.86 0.34 -37.10
CA ASP A 3 -7.43 0.06 -37.16
C ASP A 3 -6.87 -0.35 -35.78
N ARG A 4 -6.34 -1.58 -35.71
CA ARG A 4 -5.79 -2.23 -34.50
C ARG A 4 -4.58 -1.47 -33.94
N SER A 5 -3.90 -0.65 -34.74
CA SER A 5 -2.81 0.22 -34.27
C SER A 5 -3.32 1.42 -33.43
N SER A 6 -4.56 1.85 -33.69
CA SER A 6 -5.11 3.07 -33.11
C SER A 6 -5.49 2.91 -31.63
N ILE A 7 -5.87 1.70 -31.20
CA ILE A 7 -6.32 1.42 -29.82
C ILE A 7 -5.11 1.43 -28.85
N LEU A 8 -3.99 0.82 -29.26
CA LEU A 8 -2.72 0.86 -28.51
C LEU A 8 -2.08 2.26 -28.52
N ARG A 9 -2.11 2.96 -29.67
CA ARG A 9 -1.69 4.38 -29.71
C ARG A 9 -2.56 5.28 -28.84
N ARG A 10 -3.86 4.97 -28.65
CA ARG A 10 -4.77 5.73 -27.77
C ARG A 10 -4.50 5.48 -26.28
N LEU A 11 -3.98 4.30 -25.92
CA LEU A 11 -3.49 3.99 -24.57
C LEU A 11 -2.13 4.66 -24.26
N LEU A 12 -1.28 4.87 -25.28
CA LEU A 12 0.05 5.48 -25.14
C LEU A 12 0.07 7.01 -25.32
N ARG A 13 -0.93 7.61 -25.98
CA ARG A 13 -0.99 9.06 -26.27
C ARG A 13 -1.09 9.99 -25.05
N HIS A 14 -1.31 9.46 -23.85
CA HIS A 14 -1.32 10.30 -22.63
C HIS A 14 0.07 10.66 -22.07
N GLN A 15 1.18 10.24 -22.71
CA GLN A 15 2.53 10.51 -22.21
C GLN A 15 3.31 11.64 -22.92
N VAL A 16 2.76 12.24 -23.98
CA VAL A 16 3.47 13.27 -24.77
C VAL A 16 2.99 14.67 -24.37
N SER A 17 3.45 15.14 -23.20
CA SER A 17 3.41 16.57 -22.78
C SER A 17 4.26 16.80 -21.51
N ARG A 18 5.38 16.09 -21.34
CA ARG A 18 6.21 16.18 -20.11
C ARG A 18 7.31 17.25 -20.17
N ALA A 19 7.61 17.82 -21.35
CA ALA A 19 8.74 18.73 -21.51
C ALA A 19 8.53 20.14 -20.92
N ALA A 20 7.31 20.49 -20.50
CA ALA A 20 6.97 21.87 -20.11
C ALA A 20 7.08 22.15 -18.59
N GLU A 21 7.48 21.18 -17.76
CA GLU A 21 7.33 21.29 -16.29
C GLU A 21 8.59 20.97 -15.46
N ASP A 22 9.65 20.44 -16.10
CA ASP A 22 10.94 20.13 -15.47
C ASP A 22 11.84 21.38 -15.35
N ILE A 23 12.82 21.34 -14.44
CA ILE A 23 13.81 22.42 -14.25
C ILE A 23 14.57 22.66 -15.57
N ASN A 24 14.73 23.93 -15.94
CA ASN A 24 15.38 24.30 -17.21
C ASN A 24 16.88 23.98 -17.13
N PRO A 25 17.53 23.45 -18.20
CA PRO A 25 18.97 23.18 -18.21
C PRO A 25 19.89 24.34 -17.77
N TYR A 26 19.46 25.59 -17.90
CA TYR A 26 20.22 26.76 -17.43
C TYR A 26 20.17 26.99 -15.91
N ASP A 27 19.26 26.32 -15.19
CA ASP A 27 19.13 26.41 -13.73
C ASP A 27 20.08 25.42 -13.01
N VAL A 28 20.84 24.60 -13.74
CA VAL A 28 21.80 23.65 -13.18
C VAL A 28 23.11 24.39 -12.85
N PRO A 29 23.67 24.24 -11.63
CA PRO A 29 24.89 24.95 -11.23
C PRO A 29 26.16 24.50 -11.98
N LEU A 30 26.04 23.45 -12.80
CA LEU A 30 27.09 22.91 -13.64
C LEU A 30 26.72 23.12 -15.12
N PRO A 31 27.70 23.38 -16.00
CA PRO A 31 27.44 23.60 -17.42
C PRO A 31 26.86 22.32 -18.06
N ALA A 32 25.57 22.35 -18.38
CA ALA A 32 24.91 21.28 -19.11
C ALA A 32 25.39 21.23 -20.57
N THR A 33 25.38 20.03 -21.17
CA THR A 33 25.69 19.82 -22.58
C THR A 33 24.77 18.76 -23.19
N THR A 34 24.34 18.98 -24.41
CA THR A 34 23.69 17.99 -25.28
C THR A 34 24.59 17.61 -26.47
N ASP A 35 25.81 18.16 -26.52
CA ASP A 35 26.81 17.90 -27.56
C ASP A 35 27.74 16.75 -27.13
N PRO A 36 27.76 15.63 -27.87
CA PRO A 36 28.65 14.49 -27.60
C PRO A 36 30.13 14.84 -27.63
N VAL A 37 30.57 15.69 -28.56
CA VAL A 37 31.99 16.05 -28.73
C VAL A 37 32.47 16.86 -27.55
N LYS A 38 31.63 17.78 -27.07
CA LYS A 38 31.90 18.56 -25.86
C LYS A 38 32.01 17.67 -24.62
N LEU A 39 31.20 16.61 -24.52
CA LEU A 39 31.30 15.63 -23.43
C LEU A 39 32.64 14.89 -23.47
N VAL A 40 33.05 14.38 -24.63
CA VAL A 40 34.35 13.71 -24.81
C VAL A 40 35.49 14.62 -24.38
N ALA A 41 35.54 15.86 -24.88
CA ALA A 41 36.60 16.82 -24.56
C ALA A 41 36.68 17.15 -23.07
N GLN A 42 35.54 17.28 -22.37
CA GLN A 42 35.51 17.52 -20.92
C GLN A 42 36.02 16.31 -20.13
N MET A 43 35.66 15.10 -20.56
CA MET A 43 36.11 13.86 -19.92
C MET A 43 37.61 13.65 -20.10
N GLU A 44 38.16 13.93 -21.29
CA GLU A 44 39.61 13.87 -21.55
C GLU A 44 40.41 14.82 -20.66
N HIS A 45 39.94 16.05 -20.49
CA HIS A 45 40.62 17.04 -19.65
C HIS A 45 40.71 16.61 -18.17
N ARG A 46 39.81 15.74 -17.72
CA ARG A 46 39.74 15.23 -16.35
C ARG A 46 40.38 13.86 -16.14
N LYS A 47 40.91 13.19 -17.19
CA LYS A 47 41.50 11.83 -17.07
C LYS A 47 42.62 11.69 -16.03
N ARG A 48 43.32 12.78 -15.69
CA ARG A 48 44.41 12.78 -14.68
C ARG A 48 44.02 13.38 -13.33
N ALA A 49 42.75 13.75 -13.14
CA ALA A 49 42.28 14.25 -11.86
C ALA A 49 42.24 13.10 -10.83
N LYS A 50 42.70 13.37 -9.60
CA LYS A 50 42.51 12.42 -8.50
C LYS A 50 41.03 12.42 -8.11
N GLY A 51 40.34 11.28 -8.22
CA GLY A 51 38.97 11.10 -7.73
C GLY A 51 38.06 10.33 -8.68
N LEU A 52 36.77 10.29 -8.35
CA LEU A 52 35.70 9.74 -9.18
C LEU A 52 35.25 10.77 -10.23
N THR A 53 35.15 10.34 -11.48
CA THR A 53 34.52 11.13 -12.54
C THR A 53 33.10 10.63 -12.73
N VAL A 54 32.11 11.51 -12.56
CA VAL A 54 30.69 11.14 -12.63
C VAL A 54 29.99 12.01 -13.67
N VAL A 55 29.28 11.36 -14.59
CA VAL A 55 28.41 12.01 -15.58
C VAL A 55 26.97 11.85 -15.14
N PHE A 56 26.33 12.95 -14.76
CA PHE A 56 24.89 12.98 -14.51
C PHE A 56 24.16 13.19 -15.84
N SER A 57 23.31 12.23 -16.22
CA SER A 57 22.53 12.28 -17.45
C SER A 57 21.07 11.98 -17.17
N THR A 58 20.19 12.59 -17.96
CA THR A 58 18.79 12.16 -18.04
C THR A 58 18.68 10.96 -18.98
N TYR A 59 17.68 10.09 -18.79
CA TYR A 59 17.41 8.98 -19.72
C TYR A 59 17.16 9.48 -21.15
N GLN A 60 16.54 10.65 -21.31
CA GLN A 60 16.28 11.26 -22.62
C GLN A 60 17.57 11.59 -23.38
N SER A 61 18.69 11.81 -22.67
CA SER A 61 19.99 12.13 -23.25
C SER A 61 20.84 10.88 -23.52
N ILE A 62 20.30 9.67 -23.36
CA ILE A 62 21.08 8.43 -23.55
C ILE A 62 21.67 8.31 -24.97
N ASN A 63 20.97 8.83 -25.99
CA ASN A 63 21.50 8.86 -27.36
C ASN A 63 22.74 9.77 -27.49
N VAL A 64 22.85 10.83 -26.68
CA VAL A 64 24.03 11.71 -26.64
C VAL A 64 25.22 10.95 -26.04
N ILE A 65 24.99 10.13 -25.01
CA ILE A 65 26.02 9.31 -24.38
C ILE A 65 26.52 8.24 -25.36
N ASN A 66 25.61 7.55 -26.06
CA ASN A 66 25.99 6.59 -27.10
C ASN A 66 26.81 7.27 -28.22
N ALA A 67 26.36 8.42 -28.72
CA ALA A 67 27.10 9.19 -29.72
C ALA A 67 28.49 9.62 -29.20
N ALA A 68 28.62 9.90 -27.90
CA ALA A 68 29.90 10.24 -27.29
C ALA A 68 30.83 9.01 -27.21
N GLN A 69 30.32 7.82 -26.86
CA GLN A 69 31.09 6.57 -26.90
C GLN A 69 31.56 6.24 -28.31
N SER A 70 30.68 6.42 -29.30
CA SER A 70 31.04 6.31 -30.72
C SER A 70 32.11 7.33 -31.16
N ALA A 71 32.18 8.48 -30.49
CA ALA A 71 33.16 9.54 -30.74
C ALA A 71 34.45 9.42 -29.89
N GLY A 72 34.60 8.36 -29.10
CA GLY A 72 35.82 8.07 -28.31
C GLY A 72 35.71 8.29 -26.81
N LEU A 73 34.49 8.46 -26.25
CA LEU A 73 34.28 8.36 -24.81
C LEU A 73 34.54 6.92 -24.36
N GLU A 74 35.34 6.75 -23.30
CA GLU A 74 35.62 5.44 -22.70
C GLU A 74 34.35 4.81 -22.08
N ASP A 75 34.36 3.49 -21.96
CA ASP A 75 33.28 2.75 -21.31
C ASP A 75 33.14 3.14 -19.83
N PHE A 76 31.92 3.09 -19.31
CA PHE A 76 31.70 3.37 -17.89
C PHE A 76 32.02 2.15 -17.03
N ASP A 77 32.75 2.34 -15.92
CA ASP A 77 32.94 1.27 -14.94
C ASP A 77 31.62 0.88 -14.25
N LEU A 78 30.77 1.87 -13.98
CA LEU A 78 29.50 1.72 -13.31
C LEU A 78 28.47 2.71 -13.87
N VAL A 79 27.31 2.20 -14.27
CA VAL A 79 26.11 3.00 -14.57
C VAL A 79 25.11 2.81 -13.44
N ILE A 80 24.61 3.92 -12.89
CA ILE A 80 23.56 3.92 -11.86
C ILE A 80 22.25 4.35 -12.52
N CYS A 81 21.28 3.45 -12.52
CA CYS A 81 19.94 3.66 -13.04
C CYS A 81 19.02 4.03 -11.87
N ASP A 82 18.91 5.33 -11.58
CA ASP A 82 17.96 5.83 -10.58
C ASP A 82 16.52 5.80 -11.12
N GLU A 83 15.56 5.68 -10.22
CA GLU A 83 14.13 5.48 -10.51
C GLU A 83 13.91 4.36 -11.55
N ALA A 84 14.61 3.24 -11.39
CA ALA A 84 14.67 2.12 -12.34
C ALA A 84 13.29 1.51 -12.68
N HIS A 85 12.26 1.76 -11.88
CA HIS A 85 10.90 1.36 -12.26
C HIS A 85 10.42 2.03 -13.55
N ARG A 86 11.04 3.15 -13.97
CA ARG A 86 10.78 3.85 -15.24
C ARG A 86 11.45 3.19 -16.44
N THR A 87 12.44 2.33 -16.24
CA THR A 87 13.13 1.58 -17.32
C THR A 87 12.33 0.35 -17.76
N THR A 88 11.18 0.11 -17.11
CA THR A 88 10.18 -0.86 -17.55
C THR A 88 9.36 -0.36 -18.74
N GLY A 89 8.91 -1.27 -19.60
CA GLY A 89 8.11 -0.89 -20.77
C GLY A 89 7.87 -2.04 -21.74
N VAL A 90 6.98 -1.81 -22.69
CA VAL A 90 6.71 -2.72 -23.82
C VAL A 90 7.38 -2.13 -25.05
N THR A 91 8.37 -2.83 -25.59
CA THR A 91 8.99 -2.53 -26.89
C THR A 91 8.32 -3.40 -27.96
N LEU A 92 7.70 -2.77 -28.96
CA LEU A 92 7.25 -3.48 -30.16
C LEU A 92 8.45 -3.64 -31.11
N VAL A 93 8.57 -4.82 -31.74
CA VAL A 93 9.69 -5.17 -32.64
C VAL A 93 9.87 -4.20 -33.81
N ASP A 94 8.83 -3.45 -34.19
CA ASP A 94 8.85 -2.51 -35.32
C ASP A 94 8.73 -1.02 -34.91
N SER A 95 9.04 -0.67 -33.65
CA SER A 95 8.99 0.72 -33.16
C SER A 95 10.26 1.15 -32.46
N ASP A 96 10.64 2.43 -32.59
CA ASP A 96 11.75 3.02 -31.85
C ASP A 96 11.61 2.74 -30.34
N GLU A 97 12.65 2.11 -29.78
CA GLU A 97 12.73 1.85 -28.35
C GLU A 97 12.64 3.16 -27.54
N SER A 98 11.85 3.12 -26.47
CA SER A 98 11.84 4.20 -25.48
C SER A 98 13.24 4.40 -24.94
N ASN A 99 13.70 5.66 -24.84
CA ASN A 99 15.00 6.01 -24.26
C ASN A 99 15.23 5.42 -22.85
N PHE A 100 14.15 5.11 -22.12
CA PHE A 100 14.22 4.47 -20.81
C PHE A 100 14.62 2.99 -20.84
N VAL A 101 14.34 2.27 -21.93
CA VAL A 101 14.62 0.82 -22.05
C VAL A 101 16.03 0.58 -22.61
N LYS A 102 16.54 1.51 -23.43
CA LYS A 102 17.87 1.44 -24.05
C LYS A 102 19.03 1.28 -23.07
N VAL A 103 18.83 1.62 -21.80
CA VAL A 103 19.86 1.49 -20.75
C VAL A 103 20.25 0.03 -20.48
N HIS A 104 19.37 -0.92 -20.80
CA HIS A 104 19.59 -2.35 -20.63
C HIS A 104 20.52 -2.95 -21.70
N ASP A 105 20.59 -2.32 -22.88
CA ASP A 105 21.39 -2.83 -24.00
C ASP A 105 22.86 -2.44 -23.85
N ALA A 106 23.72 -3.45 -23.66
CA ALA A 106 25.16 -3.26 -23.56
C ALA A 106 25.82 -2.83 -24.88
N GLY A 107 25.19 -3.11 -26.03
CA GLY A 107 25.62 -2.59 -27.32
C GLY A 107 25.25 -1.11 -27.51
N PHE A 108 24.24 -0.61 -26.80
CA PHE A 108 23.80 0.78 -26.88
C PHE A 108 24.55 1.70 -25.91
N LEU A 109 24.77 1.25 -24.67
CA LEU A 109 25.51 1.98 -23.64
C LEU A 109 26.55 1.06 -23.04
N ALA A 110 27.82 1.22 -23.41
CA ALA A 110 28.89 0.35 -22.93
C ALA A 110 29.23 0.66 -21.46
N ALA A 111 29.14 -0.37 -20.61
CA ALA A 111 29.46 -0.28 -19.19
C ALA A 111 29.83 -1.64 -18.59
N SER A 112 30.77 -1.66 -17.64
CA SER A 112 31.23 -2.87 -16.94
C SER A 112 30.20 -3.39 -15.92
N LYS A 113 29.51 -2.49 -15.21
CA LYS A 113 28.46 -2.82 -14.23
C LYS A 113 27.29 -1.85 -14.34
N ARG A 114 26.09 -2.34 -14.03
CA ARG A 114 24.88 -1.53 -13.89
C ARG A 114 24.25 -1.77 -12.52
N LEU A 115 23.87 -0.70 -11.85
CA LEU A 115 23.16 -0.72 -10.57
C LEU A 115 21.80 -0.08 -10.76
N TYR A 116 20.73 -0.85 -10.52
CA TYR A 116 19.36 -0.34 -10.59
C TYR A 116 18.85 -0.01 -9.20
N MET A 117 18.34 1.21 -9.03
CA MET A 117 17.84 1.71 -7.75
C MET A 117 16.39 2.16 -7.92
N THR A 118 15.51 1.74 -7.02
CA THR A 118 14.11 2.19 -6.99
C THR A 118 13.51 1.96 -5.60
N ALA A 119 12.58 2.82 -5.21
CA ALA A 119 11.71 2.57 -4.05
C ALA A 119 10.46 1.76 -4.43
N THR A 120 10.06 1.79 -5.71
CA THR A 120 8.79 1.24 -6.19
C THR A 120 9.01 0.30 -7.36
N PRO A 121 9.52 -0.93 -7.15
CA PRO A 121 9.74 -1.86 -8.24
C PRO A 121 8.43 -2.14 -8.97
N ARG A 122 8.46 -2.12 -10.30
CA ARG A 122 7.27 -2.37 -11.12
C ARG A 122 7.29 -3.79 -11.65
N LEU A 123 6.37 -4.59 -11.13
CA LEU A 123 6.16 -5.98 -11.49
C LEU A 123 4.90 -6.09 -12.34
N PHE A 124 4.97 -6.85 -13.44
CA PHE A 124 3.80 -7.13 -14.28
C PHE A 124 3.22 -8.49 -13.94
N ALA A 125 1.89 -8.60 -13.90
CA ALA A 125 1.21 -9.88 -13.73
C ALA A 125 1.45 -10.79 -14.95
N GLU A 126 1.44 -12.11 -14.73
CA GLU A 126 1.67 -13.11 -15.78
C GLU A 126 0.76 -12.93 -17.00
N GLU A 127 -0.52 -12.59 -16.82
CA GLU A 127 -1.44 -12.30 -17.94
C GLU A 127 -0.95 -11.17 -18.87
N THR A 128 -0.25 -10.17 -18.31
CA THR A 128 0.32 -9.06 -19.08
C THR A 128 1.56 -9.49 -19.83
N LYS A 129 2.38 -10.37 -19.23
CA LYS A 129 3.55 -10.98 -19.88
C LYS A 129 3.12 -11.87 -21.05
N THR A 130 2.11 -12.71 -20.87
CA THR A 130 1.56 -13.58 -21.91
C THR A 130 1.01 -12.77 -23.08
N LYS A 131 0.23 -11.70 -22.82
CA LYS A 131 -0.28 -10.81 -23.87
C LYS A 131 0.84 -10.09 -24.63
N ALA A 132 1.91 -9.68 -23.96
CA ALA A 132 3.06 -9.08 -24.63
C ALA A 132 3.75 -10.08 -25.56
N ALA A 133 3.94 -11.33 -25.10
CA ALA A 133 4.50 -12.40 -25.92
C ALA A 133 3.61 -12.75 -27.14
N GLU A 134 2.28 -12.83 -26.96
CA GLU A 134 1.31 -13.03 -28.04
C GLU A 134 1.35 -11.92 -29.10
N HIS A 135 1.66 -10.70 -28.68
CA HIS A 135 1.80 -9.54 -29.55
C HIS A 135 3.23 -9.29 -30.04
N SER A 136 4.15 -10.26 -29.87
CA SER A 136 5.57 -10.12 -30.25
C SER A 136 6.20 -8.84 -29.70
N ALA A 137 5.93 -8.53 -28.44
CA ALA A 137 6.42 -7.35 -27.77
C ALA A 137 7.29 -7.75 -26.57
N VAL A 138 8.47 -7.13 -26.47
CA VAL A 138 9.41 -7.38 -25.37
C VAL A 138 8.98 -6.53 -24.17
N LEU A 139 8.67 -7.17 -23.05
CA LEU A 139 8.25 -6.50 -21.82
C LEU A 139 9.42 -6.51 -20.82
N ALA A 140 9.98 -5.34 -20.54
CA ALA A 140 10.99 -5.19 -19.48
C ALA A 140 10.30 -5.10 -18.11
N SER A 141 10.49 -6.12 -17.28
CA SER A 141 9.95 -6.23 -15.92
C SER A 141 11.09 -6.38 -14.91
N MET A 142 10.94 -5.84 -13.70
CA MET A 142 12.03 -5.80 -12.71
C MET A 142 12.28 -7.12 -11.98
N ASP A 143 11.46 -8.14 -12.21
CA ASP A 143 11.68 -9.53 -11.78
C ASP A 143 12.52 -10.34 -12.78
N ASP A 144 12.92 -9.73 -13.91
CA ASP A 144 13.84 -10.36 -14.85
C ASP A 144 15.29 -10.10 -14.44
N ASP A 145 15.86 -11.07 -13.71
CA ASP A 145 17.27 -11.07 -13.28
C ASP A 145 18.25 -10.98 -14.46
N SER A 146 17.86 -11.36 -15.69
CA SER A 146 18.73 -11.25 -16.86
C SER A 146 18.94 -9.80 -17.31
N LEU A 147 17.94 -8.93 -17.08
CA LEU A 147 17.98 -7.50 -17.43
C LEU A 147 18.44 -6.62 -16.25
N TYR A 148 17.90 -6.89 -15.05
CA TYR A 148 18.12 -6.05 -13.87
C TYR A 148 19.18 -6.59 -12.91
N GLY A 149 19.55 -7.87 -13.05
CA GLY A 149 20.38 -8.56 -12.06
C GLY A 149 19.62 -8.87 -10.76
N PRO A 150 20.21 -9.68 -9.88
CA PRO A 150 19.58 -10.05 -8.62
C PRO A 150 19.51 -8.87 -7.64
N THR A 151 18.47 -8.85 -6.82
CA THR A 151 18.37 -7.90 -5.70
C THR A 151 19.41 -8.25 -4.63
N PHE A 152 20.45 -7.44 -4.48
CA PHE A 152 21.49 -7.65 -3.44
C PHE A 152 21.17 -6.94 -2.11
N HIS A 153 20.27 -5.95 -2.12
CA HIS A 153 19.83 -5.25 -0.91
C HIS A 153 18.40 -4.73 -1.08
N ARG A 154 17.59 -4.87 -0.04
CA ARG A 154 16.24 -4.31 0.06
C ARG A 154 16.05 -3.78 1.48
N LEU A 155 15.63 -2.53 1.59
CA LEU A 155 15.20 -1.92 2.85
C LEU A 155 13.70 -1.60 2.69
N GLY A 156 12.86 -2.37 3.39
CA GLY A 156 11.41 -2.19 3.32
C GLY A 156 10.95 -0.90 4.00
N PHE A 157 9.76 -0.42 3.64
CA PHE A 157 9.17 0.76 4.30
C PHE A 157 8.97 0.52 5.80
N GLY A 158 8.38 -0.63 6.18
CA GLY A 158 8.14 -0.96 7.58
C GLY A 158 9.42 -1.09 8.40
N GLU A 159 10.42 -1.76 7.84
CA GLU A 159 11.75 -1.89 8.44
C GLU A 159 12.42 -0.51 8.65
N ALA A 160 12.26 0.42 7.71
CA ALA A 160 12.78 1.77 7.85
C ALA A 160 12.09 2.56 8.98
N VAL A 161 10.79 2.37 9.20
CA VAL A 161 10.07 2.99 10.33
C VAL A 161 10.50 2.35 11.66
N GLU A 162 10.61 1.02 11.74
CA GLU A 162 11.05 0.30 12.94
C GLU A 162 12.47 0.68 13.37
N ARG A 163 13.37 0.90 12.39
CA ARG A 163 14.73 1.41 12.63
C ARG A 163 14.79 2.90 12.94
N GLY A 164 13.66 3.59 12.94
CA GLY A 164 13.60 5.04 13.12
C GLY A 164 14.32 5.82 12.02
N LEU A 165 14.38 5.30 10.79
CA LEU A 165 14.89 6.01 9.62
C LEU A 165 13.80 6.88 8.98
N LEU A 166 12.54 6.46 9.10
CA LEU A 166 11.35 7.18 8.65
C LEU A 166 10.38 7.41 9.81
N THR A 167 9.55 8.44 9.68
CA THR A 167 8.38 8.66 10.53
C THR A 167 7.22 7.84 9.99
N ASP A 168 6.44 7.22 10.88
CA ASP A 168 5.26 6.45 10.49
C ASP A 168 4.15 7.36 9.96
N TYR A 169 3.13 6.79 9.32
CA TYR A 169 2.07 7.58 8.67
C TYR A 169 0.65 7.22 9.12
N LYS A 170 -0.26 8.18 8.99
CA LYS A 170 -1.70 7.98 9.16
C LYS A 170 -2.46 8.46 7.94
N VAL A 171 -3.31 7.59 7.39
CA VAL A 171 -4.22 7.93 6.29
C VAL A 171 -5.52 8.44 6.88
N LEU A 172 -5.89 9.68 6.56
CA LEU A 172 -7.09 10.33 7.04
C LEU A 172 -8.11 10.44 5.90
N VAL A 173 -9.12 9.57 5.92
CA VAL A 173 -10.26 9.61 4.98
C VAL A 173 -11.36 10.44 5.62
N LEU A 174 -11.65 11.61 5.03
CA LEU A 174 -12.63 12.56 5.56
C LEU A 174 -13.85 12.59 4.68
N THR A 175 -14.99 12.18 5.24
CA THR A 175 -16.28 12.33 4.57
C THR A 175 -16.91 13.63 5.01
N VAL A 176 -17.37 14.42 4.05
CA VAL A 176 -18.00 15.72 4.28
C VAL A 176 -19.36 15.70 3.60
N ASP A 177 -20.42 15.94 4.36
CA ASP A 177 -21.78 16.00 3.81
C ASP A 177 -22.00 17.34 3.09
N GLU A 178 -22.34 17.25 1.81
CA GLU A 178 -22.62 18.39 0.93
C GLU A 178 -23.70 19.32 1.49
N LYS A 179 -24.66 18.79 2.28
CA LYS A 179 -25.75 19.56 2.90
C LYS A 179 -25.23 20.65 3.83
N TYR A 180 -24.20 20.36 4.63
CA TYR A 180 -23.66 21.30 5.62
C TYR A 180 -22.83 22.41 4.97
N ILE A 181 -22.35 22.19 3.74
CA ILE A 181 -21.59 23.18 2.98
C ILE A 181 -22.51 24.07 2.15
N ALA A 182 -23.60 23.50 1.61
CA ALA A 182 -24.51 24.20 0.70
C ALA A 182 -25.19 25.44 1.33
N GLY A 183 -25.52 25.40 2.62
CA GLY A 183 -26.15 26.50 3.33
C GLY A 183 -25.23 27.72 3.52
N PRO A 184 -24.11 27.57 4.25
CA PRO A 184 -23.16 28.67 4.51
C PRO A 184 -22.58 29.29 3.23
N LEU A 185 -22.40 28.49 2.17
CA LEU A 185 -21.85 28.96 0.90
C LEU A 185 -22.92 29.39 -0.12
N GLN A 186 -24.21 29.44 0.23
CA GLN A 186 -25.28 29.71 -0.74
C GLN A 186 -25.07 31.01 -1.53
N GLN A 187 -24.62 32.08 -0.87
CA GLN A 187 -24.32 33.36 -1.53
C GLN A 187 -23.12 33.29 -2.48
N GLN A 188 -22.07 32.52 -2.12
CA GLN A 188 -20.87 32.37 -2.95
C GLN A 188 -21.04 31.37 -4.08
N LEU A 189 -21.97 30.41 -3.94
CA LEU A 189 -22.37 29.47 -4.99
C LEU A 189 -23.38 30.10 -5.96
N ALA A 190 -24.14 31.10 -5.52
CA ALA A 190 -25.11 31.82 -6.34
C ALA A 190 -24.50 32.94 -7.20
N ASP A 191 -23.28 33.37 -6.90
CA ASP A 191 -22.57 34.34 -7.73
C ASP A 191 -22.17 33.70 -9.07
N VAL A 192 -22.73 34.21 -10.16
CA VAL A 192 -22.56 33.69 -11.54
C VAL A 192 -21.10 33.78 -12.00
N ASN A 193 -20.30 34.65 -11.39
CA ASN A 193 -18.86 34.76 -11.64
C ASN A 193 -18.01 33.83 -10.74
N SER A 194 -18.61 33.19 -9.74
CA SER A 194 -17.92 32.25 -8.88
C SER A 194 -17.78 30.91 -9.58
N GLU A 195 -16.60 30.62 -10.13
CA GLU A 195 -16.27 29.27 -10.63
C GLU A 195 -16.33 28.18 -9.53
N LEU A 196 -16.65 28.47 -8.26
CA LEU A 196 -16.59 27.49 -7.17
C LEU A 196 -17.75 26.48 -7.30
N ASN A 197 -17.45 25.19 -7.31
CA ASN A 197 -18.49 24.16 -7.26
C ASN A 197 -18.57 23.59 -5.83
N LEU A 198 -19.66 22.90 -5.53
CA LEU A 198 -19.89 22.30 -4.22
C LEU A 198 -18.82 21.24 -3.87
N ASP A 199 -18.34 20.48 -4.86
CA ASP A 199 -17.29 19.47 -4.69
C ASP A 199 -15.95 20.08 -4.22
N ASP A 200 -15.53 21.21 -4.79
CA ASP A 200 -14.29 21.90 -4.42
C ASP A 200 -14.41 22.52 -3.02
N ALA A 201 -15.57 23.11 -2.69
CA ALA A 201 -15.84 23.62 -1.35
C ALA A 201 -15.77 22.52 -0.28
N THR A 202 -16.38 21.38 -0.59
CA THR A 202 -16.40 20.20 0.27
C THR A 202 -14.99 19.65 0.51
N LYS A 203 -14.14 19.66 -0.52
CA LYS A 203 -12.72 19.28 -0.40
C LYS A 203 -11.92 20.27 0.41
N ILE A 204 -12.13 21.57 0.25
CA ILE A 204 -11.46 22.62 1.04
C ILE A 204 -11.77 22.45 2.52
N VAL A 205 -13.06 22.32 2.86
CA VAL A 205 -13.51 22.13 4.25
C VAL A 205 -12.97 20.82 4.82
N GLY A 206 -12.95 19.74 4.03
CA GLY A 206 -12.32 18.48 4.43
C GLY A 206 -10.82 18.64 4.70
N CYS A 207 -10.08 19.31 3.82
CA CYS A 207 -8.65 19.60 4.02
C CYS A 207 -8.40 20.39 5.31
N TRP A 208 -9.17 21.47 5.54
CA TRP A 208 -9.02 22.31 6.72
C TRP A 208 -9.31 21.54 8.01
N ASN A 209 -10.41 20.79 8.07
CA ASN A 209 -10.73 19.95 9.23
C ASN A 209 -9.65 18.88 9.48
N GLY A 210 -9.09 18.28 8.43
CA GLY A 210 -7.98 17.33 8.55
C GLY A 210 -6.71 17.97 9.09
N LEU A 211 -6.34 19.14 8.60
CA LEU A 211 -5.16 19.90 9.07
C LEU A 211 -5.34 20.40 10.50
N ALA A 212 -6.55 20.83 10.87
CA ALA A 212 -6.92 21.21 12.23
C ALA A 212 -7.09 20.01 13.17
N LYS A 213 -7.05 18.78 12.65
CA LYS A 213 -7.35 17.53 13.38
C LYS A 213 -8.74 17.56 14.07
N ARG A 214 -9.70 18.23 13.41
CA ARG A 214 -11.10 18.33 13.81
C ARG A 214 -11.93 17.29 13.08
N THR A 215 -11.99 16.10 13.65
CA THR A 215 -12.86 15.03 13.18
C THR A 215 -13.68 14.55 14.35
N GLY A 216 -14.60 15.38 14.83
CA GLY A 216 -15.58 15.12 15.91
C GLY A 216 -15.08 14.26 17.07
N LYS A 217 -14.83 14.85 18.25
CA LYS A 217 -14.49 14.09 19.49
C LYS A 217 -15.62 13.16 19.99
N ALA A 218 -16.76 13.07 19.30
CA ALA A 218 -17.83 12.13 19.61
C ALA A 218 -17.47 10.72 19.11
N ALA A 219 -18.01 9.69 19.78
CA ALA A 219 -17.82 8.28 19.47
C ALA A 219 -17.93 8.02 17.94
N GLY A 220 -16.79 7.74 17.30
CA GLY A 220 -16.68 7.51 15.85
C GLY A 220 -15.87 8.55 15.06
N GLY A 221 -15.33 9.60 15.70
CA GLY A 221 -14.30 10.46 15.10
C GLY A 221 -12.95 9.79 14.89
N ALA A 222 -12.13 10.34 13.99
CA ALA A 222 -10.77 9.85 13.78
C ALA A 222 -9.90 10.15 15.02
N ASP A 223 -9.37 9.10 15.65
CA ASP A 223 -8.54 9.22 16.85
C ASP A 223 -7.08 9.56 16.48
N PHE A 224 -6.69 10.80 16.76
CA PHE A 224 -5.33 11.27 16.56
C PHE A 224 -4.37 10.85 17.70
N GLY A 225 -4.88 10.21 18.76
CA GLY A 225 -4.12 9.82 19.94
C GLY A 225 -3.57 11.04 20.68
N ALA A 226 -2.29 10.97 21.07
CA ALA A 226 -1.60 12.07 21.74
C ALA A 226 -1.24 13.25 20.81
N ASP A 227 -1.31 13.07 19.49
CA ASP A 227 -0.92 14.09 18.52
C ASP A 227 -2.10 15.00 18.13
N VAL A 228 -2.54 15.85 19.07
CA VAL A 228 -3.70 16.73 18.91
C VAL A 228 -3.37 18.09 18.30
N ARG A 229 -2.09 18.43 18.10
CA ARG A 229 -1.69 19.74 17.58
C ARG A 229 -2.03 19.89 16.09
N PRO A 230 -2.54 21.04 15.64
CA PRO A 230 -2.78 21.31 14.22
C PRO A 230 -1.52 21.15 13.38
N MET A 231 -1.70 20.74 12.13
CA MET A 231 -0.63 20.59 11.15
C MET A 231 -0.22 21.95 10.60
N GLN A 232 1.08 22.20 10.48
CA GLN A 232 1.60 23.51 10.06
C GLN A 232 1.99 23.54 8.58
N ARG A 233 2.37 22.41 7.98
CA ARG A 233 2.92 22.39 6.62
C ARG A 233 2.29 21.28 5.80
N ALA A 234 1.72 21.65 4.66
CA ALA A 234 1.12 20.69 3.74
C ALA A 234 1.45 20.96 2.27
N VAL A 235 1.44 19.91 1.46
CA VAL A 235 1.50 19.99 0.00
C VAL A 235 0.21 19.43 -0.57
N ALA A 236 -0.46 20.22 -1.41
CA ALA A 236 -1.70 19.81 -2.06
C ALA A 236 -1.45 19.39 -3.51
N PHE A 237 -1.86 18.18 -3.86
CA PHE A 237 -1.69 17.60 -5.18
C PHE A 237 -3.00 17.65 -5.96
N LEU A 238 -3.03 18.48 -7.01
CA LEU A 238 -4.19 18.67 -7.87
C LEU A 238 -3.96 18.13 -9.28
N ARG A 239 -5.07 17.93 -10.02
CA ARG A 239 -5.04 17.33 -11.36
C ARG A 239 -4.36 18.22 -12.40
N ASP A 240 -4.66 19.51 -12.35
CA ASP A 240 -4.26 20.51 -13.34
C ASP A 240 -3.99 21.89 -12.69
N ILE A 241 -3.30 22.76 -13.44
CA ILE A 241 -2.88 24.09 -12.98
C ILE A 241 -4.09 24.96 -12.63
N LYS A 242 -5.19 24.86 -13.39
CA LYS A 242 -6.42 25.63 -13.15
C LYS A 242 -7.01 25.29 -11.78
N SER A 243 -7.17 24.00 -11.47
CA SER A 243 -7.63 23.55 -10.16
C SER A 243 -6.70 24.02 -9.04
N SER A 244 -5.38 23.96 -9.26
CA SER A 244 -4.39 24.36 -8.25
C SER A 244 -4.43 25.86 -7.93
N LYS A 245 -4.52 26.72 -8.95
CA LYS A 245 -4.73 28.17 -8.77
C LYS A 245 -6.07 28.49 -8.12
N LYS A 246 -7.12 27.75 -8.49
CA LYS A 246 -8.45 27.90 -7.92
C LYS A 246 -8.47 27.56 -6.43
N LEU A 247 -7.80 26.49 -6.02
CA LEU A 247 -7.66 26.13 -4.60
C LEU A 247 -6.97 27.27 -3.85
N ALA A 248 -5.80 27.73 -4.32
CA ALA A 248 -5.05 28.80 -3.66
C ALA A 248 -5.86 30.11 -3.55
N GLY A 249 -6.59 30.49 -4.60
CA GLY A 249 -7.37 31.73 -4.61
C GLY A 249 -8.66 31.70 -3.81
N LYS A 250 -9.24 30.51 -3.53
CA LYS A 250 -10.56 30.40 -2.88
C LYS A 250 -10.54 29.74 -1.50
N PHE A 251 -9.40 29.20 -1.05
CA PHE A 251 -9.31 28.47 0.21
C PHE A 251 -9.80 29.31 1.40
N ALA A 252 -9.20 30.50 1.61
CA ALA A 252 -9.56 31.39 2.71
C ALA A 252 -11.05 31.78 2.64
N THR A 253 -11.51 32.21 1.46
CA THR A 253 -12.90 32.65 1.23
C THR A 253 -13.95 31.59 1.54
N VAL A 254 -13.65 30.30 1.31
CA VAL A 254 -14.53 29.18 1.64
C VAL A 254 -14.51 28.89 3.14
N ILE A 255 -13.33 28.93 3.77
CA ILE A 255 -13.19 28.68 5.20
C ILE A 255 -13.83 29.80 6.02
N ASP A 256 -13.63 31.07 5.65
CA ASP A 256 -14.25 32.22 6.32
C ASP A 256 -15.80 32.17 6.22
N ALA A 257 -16.34 31.61 5.14
CA ALA A 257 -17.79 31.44 5.00
C ALA A 257 -18.34 30.26 5.81
N TYR A 258 -17.54 29.21 5.96
CA TYR A 258 -17.90 27.98 6.68
C TYR A 258 -17.75 28.15 8.21
N ASP A 259 -16.63 28.72 8.64
CA ASP A 259 -16.30 28.98 10.04
C ASP A 259 -16.63 30.43 10.39
N GLN A 260 -17.89 30.67 10.74
CA GLN A 260 -18.36 31.98 11.20
C GLN A 260 -18.05 32.24 12.68
N SER A 261 -17.36 31.31 13.35
CA SER A 261 -16.95 31.45 14.73
C SER A 261 -15.63 32.22 14.81
N ASP A 262 -15.56 33.22 15.69
CA ASP A 262 -14.39 34.10 15.86
C ASP A 262 -13.22 33.42 16.61
N ASP A 263 -13.32 32.11 16.82
CA ASP A 263 -12.29 31.29 17.46
C ASP A 263 -11.20 30.99 16.42
N GLN A 264 -10.11 31.76 16.49
CA GLN A 264 -8.89 31.62 15.67
C GLN A 264 -8.22 30.24 15.79
N LEU A 265 -8.86 29.19 15.26
CA LEU A 265 -8.50 27.78 15.45
C LEU A 265 -7.33 27.37 14.55
N LEU A 266 -7.40 27.62 13.24
CA LEU A 266 -6.30 27.39 12.32
C LEU A 266 -6.42 28.29 11.09
N ARG A 267 -5.46 29.20 10.92
CA ARG A 267 -5.36 30.02 9.72
C ARG A 267 -4.48 29.33 8.68
N CYS A 268 -5.04 29.06 7.51
CA CYS A 268 -4.31 28.42 6.41
C CYS A 268 -4.00 29.44 5.31
N ASP A 269 -2.72 29.67 5.04
CA ASP A 269 -2.27 30.39 3.85
C ASP A 269 -1.94 29.39 2.75
N VAL A 270 -2.43 29.64 1.53
CA VAL A 270 -2.28 28.72 0.39
C VAL A 270 -1.60 29.42 -0.77
N GLU A 271 -0.47 28.88 -1.20
CA GLU A 271 0.22 29.31 -2.42
C GLU A 271 0.15 28.26 -3.51
N HIS A 272 0.37 28.69 -4.75
CA HIS A 272 0.38 27.83 -5.92
C HIS A 272 1.75 27.80 -6.60
N VAL A 273 2.16 26.62 -7.05
CA VAL A 273 3.32 26.42 -7.93
C VAL A 273 3.00 25.44 -9.06
N ASP A 274 3.48 25.74 -10.26
CA ASP A 274 3.34 24.90 -11.45
C ASP A 274 4.65 24.85 -12.25
N GLY A 275 4.67 24.09 -13.34
CA GLY A 275 5.86 23.92 -14.19
C GLY A 275 6.29 25.18 -14.97
N THR A 276 5.45 26.20 -15.06
CA THR A 276 5.77 27.47 -15.74
C THR A 276 6.69 28.36 -14.91
N TYR A 277 6.83 28.09 -13.61
CA TYR A 277 7.72 28.81 -12.70
C TYR A 277 9.17 28.37 -12.89
N ASN A 278 10.08 29.34 -12.91
CA ASN A 278 11.52 29.07 -12.93
C ASN A 278 12.01 28.47 -11.59
N ALA A 279 13.24 27.96 -11.56
CA ALA A 279 13.79 27.35 -10.36
C ALA A 279 13.89 28.31 -9.17
N LEU A 280 14.18 29.60 -9.40
CA LEU A 280 14.27 30.61 -8.33
C LEU A 280 12.91 30.84 -7.65
N GLU A 281 11.86 31.04 -8.43
CA GLU A 281 10.50 31.24 -7.91
C GLU A 281 9.99 29.99 -7.19
N ARG A 282 10.25 28.80 -7.76
CA ARG A 282 9.93 27.51 -7.13
C ARG A 282 10.63 27.37 -5.77
N ASN A 283 11.92 27.69 -5.72
CA ASN A 283 12.70 27.68 -4.49
C ASN A 283 12.21 28.71 -3.48
N HIS A 284 11.79 29.90 -3.92
CA HIS A 284 11.20 30.92 -3.05
C HIS A 284 9.92 30.41 -2.36
N ARG A 285 9.01 29.78 -3.12
CA ARG A 285 7.79 29.18 -2.55
C ARG A 285 8.08 27.99 -1.63
N LEU A 286 9.10 27.19 -1.95
CA LEU A 286 9.56 26.12 -1.06
C LEU A 286 10.16 26.68 0.25
N GLN A 287 10.90 27.79 0.18
CA GLN A 287 11.40 28.48 1.37
C GLN A 287 10.26 29.09 2.19
N TRP A 288 9.25 29.66 1.53
CA TRP A 288 8.02 30.11 2.19
C TRP A 288 7.33 28.97 2.95
N LEU A 289 7.21 27.78 2.35
CA LEU A 289 6.65 26.61 3.02
C LEU A 289 7.52 26.15 4.22
N LYS A 290 8.85 26.25 4.11
CA LYS A 290 9.81 25.84 5.16
C LYS A 290 9.89 26.79 6.34
N ALA A 291 9.57 28.07 6.13
CA ALA A 291 9.76 29.09 7.15
C ALA A 291 9.01 28.77 8.46
N PRO A 292 9.52 29.25 9.61
CA PRO A 292 8.90 29.01 10.91
C PRO A 292 7.49 29.62 10.95
N LEU A 293 6.59 28.93 11.65
CA LEU A 293 5.17 29.25 11.75
C LEU A 293 4.73 29.21 13.22
N PRO A 294 3.84 30.12 13.67
CA PRO A 294 3.11 29.98 14.93
C PRO A 294 2.26 28.70 14.97
N GLU A 295 1.85 28.25 16.15
CA GLU A 295 1.13 26.97 16.32
C GLU A 295 -0.22 26.93 15.57
N ASN A 296 -0.96 28.05 15.47
CA ASN A 296 -2.28 28.11 14.80
C ASN A 296 -2.21 28.61 13.34
N GLN A 297 -1.06 28.46 12.68
CA GLN A 297 -0.90 28.78 11.27
C GLN A 297 -0.44 27.57 10.45
N CYS A 298 -1.06 27.39 9.30
CA CYS A 298 -0.72 26.36 8.33
C CYS A 298 -0.36 26.99 6.99
N ARG A 299 0.69 26.48 6.35
CA ARG A 299 1.04 26.80 4.96
C ARG A 299 0.81 25.60 4.08
N ILE A 300 0.06 25.83 3.00
CA ILE A 300 -0.25 24.80 2.01
C ILE A 300 0.34 25.23 0.68
N LEU A 301 1.19 24.39 0.09
CA LEU A 301 1.70 24.60 -1.26
C LEU A 301 0.95 23.71 -2.25
N ALA A 302 0.03 24.32 -3.00
CA ALA A 302 -0.76 23.66 -4.02
C ALA A 302 0.04 23.52 -5.31
N ASN A 303 0.03 22.32 -5.89
CA ASN A 303 0.74 22.05 -7.13
C ASN A 303 -0.03 21.18 -8.10
N ALA A 304 0.38 21.25 -9.36
CA ALA A 304 -0.01 20.31 -10.40
C ALA A 304 1.26 19.72 -11.02
N ARG A 305 1.61 18.49 -10.62
CA ARG A 305 2.66 17.63 -11.23
C ARG A 305 4.09 18.16 -11.18
N CYS A 306 4.35 19.34 -10.60
CA CYS A 306 5.69 19.93 -10.53
C CYS A 306 6.44 19.67 -9.21
N LEU A 307 5.75 19.23 -8.16
CA LEU A 307 6.34 18.88 -6.86
C LEU A 307 6.38 17.37 -6.60
N SER A 308 6.10 16.57 -7.63
CA SER A 308 6.20 15.11 -7.55
C SER A 308 7.65 14.65 -7.36
N GLU A 309 8.63 15.45 -7.81
CA GLU A 309 10.08 15.26 -7.73
C GLU A 309 10.74 16.54 -7.13
N GLY A 310 11.88 16.42 -6.44
CA GLY A 310 12.70 17.59 -6.02
C GLY A 310 12.27 18.40 -4.78
N VAL A 311 11.17 18.07 -4.09
CA VAL A 311 10.77 18.76 -2.84
C VAL A 311 11.38 18.11 -1.60
N ASP A 312 12.34 18.78 -0.97
CA ASP A 312 12.89 18.34 0.32
C ASP A 312 12.44 19.26 1.47
N VAL A 313 11.34 18.89 2.13
CA VAL A 313 10.82 19.55 3.33
C VAL A 313 10.58 18.47 4.38
N PRO A 314 11.57 18.13 5.23
CA PRO A 314 11.40 17.07 6.23
C PRO A 314 10.29 17.37 7.25
N SER A 315 10.10 18.66 7.57
CA SER A 315 9.05 19.18 8.46
C SER A 315 7.65 19.21 7.82
N LEU A 316 7.45 18.58 6.66
CA LEU A 316 6.13 18.48 6.04
C LEU A 316 5.24 17.56 6.89
N ASP A 317 4.12 18.07 7.37
CA ASP A 317 3.19 17.33 8.24
C ASP A 317 2.19 16.51 7.42
N ALA A 318 1.73 17.06 6.29
CA ALA A 318 0.65 16.46 5.52
C ALA A 318 0.82 16.54 4.00
N VAL A 319 0.23 15.55 3.33
CA VAL A 319 0.00 15.54 1.88
C VAL A 319 -1.50 15.45 1.62
N LEU A 320 -2.02 16.35 0.77
CA LEU A 320 -3.44 16.43 0.43
C LEU A 320 -3.66 15.91 -1.00
N PHE A 321 -4.51 14.88 -1.18
CA PHE A 321 -4.92 14.43 -2.50
C PHE A 321 -6.38 14.80 -2.79
N LEU A 322 -6.59 15.87 -3.56
CA LEU A 322 -7.94 16.37 -3.89
C LEU A 322 -8.50 15.75 -5.18
N ASN A 323 -7.62 15.18 -6.01
CA ASN A 323 -8.00 14.58 -7.30
C ASN A 323 -7.24 13.27 -7.55
N PRO A 324 -7.78 12.38 -8.40
CA PRO A 324 -7.15 11.12 -8.73
C PRO A 324 -5.85 11.36 -9.51
N ARG A 325 -4.84 10.53 -9.24
CA ARG A 325 -3.58 10.52 -9.98
C ARG A 325 -3.61 9.43 -11.06
N SER A 326 -2.89 9.65 -12.15
CA SER A 326 -2.77 8.69 -13.24
C SER A 326 -1.75 7.59 -12.96
N SER A 327 -0.84 7.81 -12.02
CA SER A 327 0.32 6.95 -11.73
C SER A 327 0.35 6.60 -10.25
N VAL A 328 0.47 5.31 -9.95
CA VAL A 328 0.63 4.76 -8.58
C VAL A 328 1.99 5.16 -8.01
N VAL A 329 3.02 5.20 -8.85
CA VAL A 329 4.37 5.63 -8.47
C VAL A 329 4.35 7.07 -7.96
N ASP A 330 3.70 7.98 -8.69
CA ASP A 330 3.63 9.39 -8.31
C ASP A 330 2.97 9.55 -6.93
N VAL A 331 2.00 8.69 -6.60
CA VAL A 331 1.36 8.67 -5.27
C VAL A 331 2.36 8.26 -4.21
N VAL A 332 3.11 7.18 -4.41
CA VAL A 332 4.09 6.68 -3.43
C VAL A 332 5.24 7.66 -3.24
N GLN A 333 5.78 8.22 -4.31
CA GLN A 333 6.80 9.27 -4.23
C GLN A 333 6.30 10.51 -3.49
N SER A 334 5.06 10.94 -3.76
CA SER A 334 4.45 12.09 -3.08
C SER A 334 4.25 11.82 -1.58
N VAL A 335 3.79 10.62 -1.24
CA VAL A 335 3.61 10.18 0.13
C VAL A 335 4.96 10.03 0.86
N GLY A 336 6.00 9.48 0.22
CA GLY A 336 7.33 9.33 0.80
C GLY A 336 7.93 10.64 1.33
N ARG A 337 7.51 11.79 0.80
CA ARG A 337 7.93 13.12 1.26
C ARG A 337 7.48 13.40 2.70
N VAL A 338 6.25 13.02 3.04
CA VAL A 338 5.68 13.25 4.38
C VAL A 338 6.23 12.28 5.41
N MET A 339 6.96 11.25 5.03
CA MET A 339 7.52 10.26 5.95
C MET A 339 8.94 10.60 6.40
N ARG A 340 9.54 11.68 5.88
CA ARG A 340 10.84 12.17 6.34
C ARG A 340 10.77 12.61 7.80
N ARG A 341 11.82 12.29 8.55
CA ARG A 341 11.94 12.66 9.96
C ARG A 341 12.18 14.15 10.13
N ALA A 342 11.52 14.73 11.13
CA ALA A 342 11.75 16.08 11.60
C ALA A 342 11.54 16.14 13.12
N GLU A 343 12.13 17.15 13.75
CA GLU A 343 11.95 17.39 15.17
C GLU A 343 10.47 17.68 15.49
N GLY A 344 9.95 17.07 16.55
CA GLY A 344 8.55 17.24 16.99
C GLY A 344 7.49 16.53 16.15
N LYS A 345 7.87 15.88 15.04
CA LYS A 345 6.96 15.17 14.14
C LYS A 345 6.74 13.73 14.58
N GLN A 346 5.49 13.41 14.94
CA GLN A 346 5.10 12.06 15.37
C GLN A 346 4.65 11.18 14.20
N TYR A 347 3.85 11.73 13.29
CA TYR A 347 3.32 11.04 12.13
C TYR A 347 3.37 11.92 10.88
N GLY A 348 3.45 11.29 9.71
CA GLY A 348 3.13 11.92 8.43
C GLY A 348 1.67 11.66 8.06
N TYR A 349 0.93 12.69 7.69
CA TYR A 349 -0.51 12.56 7.41
C TYR A 349 -0.82 12.58 5.92
N ILE A 350 -1.73 11.69 5.50
CA ILE A 350 -2.23 11.63 4.13
C ILE A 350 -3.72 11.93 4.17
N ILE A 351 -4.13 13.12 3.74
CA ILE A 351 -5.50 13.61 3.88
C ILE A 351 -6.26 13.43 2.57
N LEU A 352 -7.40 12.73 2.65
CA LEU A 352 -8.24 12.32 1.53
C LEU A 352 -9.68 12.81 1.77
N PRO A 353 -10.01 14.05 1.37
CA PRO A 353 -11.35 14.57 1.53
C PRO A 353 -12.29 14.07 0.43
N VAL A 354 -13.49 13.63 0.82
CA VAL A 354 -14.52 13.12 -0.09
C VAL A 354 -15.87 13.74 0.24
N GLY A 355 -16.48 14.36 -0.76
CA GLY A 355 -17.84 14.89 -0.66
C GLY A 355 -18.89 13.79 -0.81
N VAL A 356 -19.87 13.80 0.08
CA VAL A 356 -20.96 12.85 0.14
C VAL A 356 -22.28 13.58 -0.11
N PRO A 357 -23.15 13.09 -1.04
CA PRO A 357 -24.45 13.70 -1.25
C PRO A 357 -25.37 13.47 -0.04
N ALA A 358 -26.20 14.47 0.26
CA ALA A 358 -27.16 14.43 1.35
C ALA A 358 -28.14 13.24 1.21
N GLY A 359 -28.39 12.53 2.32
CA GLY A 359 -29.41 11.47 2.38
C GLY A 359 -29.02 10.15 1.70
N VAL A 360 -27.79 10.01 1.20
CA VAL A 360 -27.30 8.75 0.62
C VAL A 360 -26.67 7.88 1.71
N ALA A 361 -27.07 6.60 1.75
CA ALA A 361 -26.48 5.65 2.71
C ALA A 361 -24.97 5.44 2.44
N PRO A 362 -24.14 5.24 3.48
CA PRO A 362 -22.68 5.09 3.33
C PRO A 362 -22.26 4.05 2.29
N SER A 363 -22.92 2.88 2.29
CA SER A 363 -22.66 1.79 1.35
C SER A 363 -22.94 2.16 -0.11
N GLN A 364 -23.96 3.00 -0.35
CA GLN A 364 -24.31 3.48 -1.69
C GLN A 364 -23.37 4.61 -2.14
N ALA A 365 -23.01 5.54 -1.26
CA ALA A 365 -22.05 6.59 -1.57
C ALA A 365 -20.68 6.01 -1.95
N LEU A 366 -20.24 4.98 -1.22
CA LEU A 366 -18.99 4.25 -1.49
C LEU A 366 -19.01 3.43 -2.79
N ALA A 367 -20.19 3.21 -3.38
CA ALA A 367 -20.32 2.58 -4.69
C ALA A 367 -20.03 3.58 -5.84
N ASP A 368 -20.08 4.89 -5.58
CA ASP A 368 -19.64 5.90 -6.56
C ASP A 368 -18.11 5.85 -6.72
N ASN A 369 -17.69 5.05 -7.69
CA ASN A 369 -16.28 4.84 -8.01
C ASN A 369 -15.57 6.13 -8.45
N ARG A 370 -16.26 7.22 -8.83
CA ARG A 370 -15.60 8.47 -9.26
C ARG A 370 -15.11 9.28 -8.07
N ARG A 371 -15.97 9.48 -7.06
CA ARG A 371 -15.66 10.29 -5.86
C ARG A 371 -14.58 9.61 -5.00
N PHE A 372 -14.71 8.30 -4.79
CA PHE A 372 -13.77 7.52 -3.98
C PHE A 372 -12.55 6.99 -4.75
N LYS A 373 -12.43 7.30 -6.05
CA LYS A 373 -11.29 6.83 -6.87
C LYS A 373 -9.95 7.18 -6.24
N VAL A 374 -9.83 8.40 -5.72
CA VAL A 374 -8.61 8.91 -5.08
C VAL A 374 -8.24 8.06 -3.88
N VAL A 375 -9.23 7.75 -3.04
CA VAL A 375 -9.05 6.94 -1.83
C VAL A 375 -8.52 5.57 -2.21
N TRP A 376 -9.17 4.87 -3.15
CA TRP A 376 -8.74 3.54 -3.56
C TRP A 376 -7.35 3.54 -4.20
N GLN A 377 -7.04 4.54 -5.03
CA GLN A 377 -5.71 4.66 -5.62
C GLN A 377 -4.62 4.83 -4.58
N VAL A 378 -4.84 5.67 -3.57
CA VAL A 378 -3.84 5.92 -2.51
C VAL A 378 -3.67 4.71 -1.61
N LEU A 379 -4.76 4.08 -1.16
CA LEU A 379 -4.68 2.89 -0.32
C LEU A 379 -4.06 1.69 -1.06
N GLN A 380 -4.34 1.54 -2.36
CA GLN A 380 -3.73 0.50 -3.19
C GLN A 380 -2.23 0.76 -3.40
N ALA A 381 -1.85 2.02 -3.58
CA ALA A 381 -0.44 2.41 -3.70
C ALA A 381 0.34 2.10 -2.41
N LEU A 382 -0.22 2.50 -1.25
CA LEU A 382 0.36 2.18 0.05
C LEU A 382 0.48 0.67 0.28
N ARG A 383 -0.57 -0.09 -0.03
CA ARG A 383 -0.56 -1.56 0.11
C ARG A 383 0.53 -2.23 -0.71
N ALA A 384 0.81 -1.74 -1.92
CA ALA A 384 1.82 -2.33 -2.79
C ALA A 384 3.27 -2.12 -2.28
N HIS A 385 3.48 -1.20 -1.34
CA HIS A 385 4.81 -0.77 -0.92
C HIS A 385 5.04 -0.82 0.61
N ASP A 386 4.00 -0.96 1.42
CA ASP A 386 4.09 -1.21 2.86
C ASP A 386 3.48 -2.57 3.23
N ASP A 387 4.34 -3.53 3.55
CA ASP A 387 3.98 -4.88 3.99
C ASP A 387 3.14 -4.86 5.29
N ARG A 388 3.35 -3.87 6.17
CA ARG A 388 2.56 -3.71 7.40
C ARG A 388 1.14 -3.25 7.09
N PHE A 389 1.00 -2.31 6.15
CA PHE A 389 -0.31 -1.85 5.70
C PHE A 389 -1.10 -2.96 5.00
N ASN A 390 -0.41 -3.78 4.21
CA ASN A 390 -0.99 -4.99 3.63
C ASN A 390 -1.54 -5.93 4.71
N ALA A 391 -0.79 -6.16 5.79
CA ALA A 391 -1.27 -6.91 6.95
C ALA A 391 -2.46 -6.24 7.65
N THR A 392 -2.45 -4.92 7.80
CA THR A 392 -3.57 -4.15 8.37
C THR A 392 -4.87 -4.31 7.57
N VAL A 393 -4.81 -4.25 6.24
CA VAL A 393 -5.99 -4.48 5.38
C VAL A 393 -6.52 -5.91 5.54
N ASN A 394 -5.62 -6.89 5.63
CA ASN A 394 -6.02 -8.28 5.86
C ASN A 394 -6.63 -8.48 7.27
N LYS A 395 -6.14 -7.76 8.28
CA LYS A 395 -6.74 -7.73 9.64
C LYS A 395 -8.14 -7.12 9.62
N LEU A 396 -8.35 -6.05 8.86
CA LEU A 396 -9.68 -5.42 8.72
C LEU A 396 -10.72 -6.41 8.15
N GLU A 397 -10.32 -7.29 7.23
CA GLU A 397 -11.19 -8.36 6.69
C GLU A 397 -11.69 -9.32 7.79
N LEU A 398 -10.84 -9.60 8.79
CA LEU A 398 -11.04 -10.68 9.74
C LEU A 398 -11.56 -10.21 11.11
N ASN A 399 -11.11 -9.05 11.60
CA ASN A 399 -11.43 -8.57 12.96
C ASN A 399 -12.45 -7.43 13.00
N ARG A 400 -12.72 -6.75 11.87
CA ARG A 400 -13.55 -5.52 11.78
C ARG A 400 -13.19 -4.40 12.79
N LYS A 401 -12.06 -4.48 13.49
CA LYS A 401 -11.57 -3.46 14.42
C LYS A 401 -10.88 -2.33 13.65
N ALA A 402 -10.97 -1.10 14.18
CA ALA A 402 -10.32 0.07 13.61
C ALA A 402 -8.80 -0.13 13.51
N ALA A 403 -8.23 0.32 12.39
CA ALA A 403 -6.79 0.32 12.17
C ALA A 403 -6.21 1.69 12.53
N ASP A 404 -5.20 1.73 13.41
CA ASP A 404 -4.53 2.99 13.81
C ASP A 404 -3.95 3.78 12.64
N SER A 405 -3.56 3.09 11.55
CA SER A 405 -3.01 3.72 10.35
C SER A 405 -4.08 4.28 9.40
N ILE A 406 -5.37 3.93 9.57
CA ILE A 406 -6.48 4.42 8.73
C ILE A 406 -7.55 5.05 9.62
N LEU A 407 -7.50 6.36 9.67
CA LEU A 407 -8.44 7.21 10.36
C LEU A 407 -9.58 7.57 9.41
N VAL A 408 -10.80 7.18 9.75
CA VAL A 408 -12.00 7.61 9.02
C VAL A 408 -12.72 8.64 9.88
N GLY A 409 -12.80 9.88 9.38
CA GLY A 409 -13.51 10.97 10.02
C GLY A 409 -14.76 11.34 9.23
N HIS A 410 -15.81 11.73 9.96
CA HIS A 410 -16.93 12.46 9.41
C HIS A 410 -16.86 13.90 9.90
N VAL A 411 -16.94 14.87 9.00
CA VAL A 411 -16.92 16.30 9.37
C VAL A 411 -18.33 16.68 9.86
N PRO A 412 -18.50 17.04 11.15
CA PRO A 412 -19.80 17.40 11.71
C PRO A 412 -20.24 18.80 11.25
N ASN A 413 -21.47 19.16 11.60
CA ASN A 413 -21.96 20.51 11.41
C ASN A 413 -21.26 21.46 12.39
N ALA A 414 -20.84 22.65 11.93
CA ALA A 414 -20.18 23.67 12.77
C ALA A 414 -21.04 24.07 14.00
N ALA A 415 -22.37 23.91 13.93
CA ALA A 415 -23.29 24.18 15.03
C ALA A 415 -23.29 23.11 16.14
N GLU A 416 -22.80 21.88 15.90
CA GLU A 416 -22.80 20.81 16.91
C GLU A 416 -21.66 20.91 17.91
N ASP A 417 -20.53 21.53 17.52
CA ASP A 417 -19.35 21.72 18.39
C ASP A 417 -19.65 22.64 19.60
N LEU A 418 -20.71 23.47 19.53
CA LEU A 418 -21.12 24.37 20.61
C LEU A 418 -21.81 23.66 21.79
N THR A 419 -22.18 22.38 21.67
CA THR A 419 -22.91 21.67 22.74
C THR A 419 -22.05 20.73 23.59
N ALA A 420 -20.77 20.57 23.26
CA ALA A 420 -19.88 19.60 23.92
C ALA A 420 -18.95 20.21 24.99
N THR A 421 -18.94 21.54 25.18
CA THR A 421 -18.03 22.23 26.11
C THR A 421 -18.76 23.13 27.10
N THR A 422 -19.68 22.59 27.90
CA THR A 422 -20.04 23.20 29.19
C THR A 422 -20.45 22.11 30.19
N ASN A 423 -19.46 21.48 30.82
CA ASN A 423 -19.61 20.87 32.14
C ASN A 423 -18.61 21.57 33.06
N ASP A 424 -18.91 22.82 33.42
CA ASP A 424 -18.39 23.39 34.66
C ASP A 424 -19.35 24.47 35.20
N GLU A 425 -19.36 24.61 36.51
CA GLU A 425 -20.46 25.10 37.34
C GLU A 425 -20.80 26.60 37.18
N GLY A 426 -22.12 26.87 37.19
CA GLY A 426 -22.67 28.12 37.73
C GLY A 426 -22.68 29.35 36.80
N THR A 427 -23.71 29.48 35.98
CA THR A 427 -24.54 30.71 35.87
C THR A 427 -25.69 30.50 34.89
N THR A 428 -26.88 30.93 35.30
CA THR A 428 -28.16 30.78 34.59
C THR A 428 -28.20 31.59 33.28
N SER A 429 -28.33 30.90 32.16
CA SER A 429 -28.85 31.43 30.88
C SER A 429 -29.65 30.33 30.17
N PRO A 430 -30.65 30.68 29.33
CA PRO A 430 -31.78 29.81 29.06
C PRO A 430 -31.38 28.63 28.18
N SER A 431 -31.63 27.42 28.68
CA SER A 431 -31.45 26.16 27.96
C SER A 431 -32.29 26.13 26.67
N PRO A 432 -31.74 25.64 25.53
CA PRO A 432 -32.53 25.40 24.34
C PRO A 432 -33.59 24.33 24.64
N SER A 433 -34.76 24.43 23.99
CA SER A 433 -35.84 23.45 24.17
C SER A 433 -35.36 22.05 23.78
N ARG A 434 -35.72 21.03 24.59
CA ARG A 434 -35.40 19.60 24.34
C ARG A 434 -35.81 19.11 22.94
N GLU A 435 -36.78 19.78 22.31
CA GLU A 435 -37.20 19.50 20.93
C GLU A 435 -36.12 19.84 19.90
N SER A 436 -35.36 20.93 20.08
CA SER A 436 -34.28 21.31 19.14
C SER A 436 -33.07 20.36 19.21
N ALA A 437 -32.78 19.83 20.40
CA ALA A 437 -31.76 18.78 20.59
C ALA A 437 -32.20 17.43 19.98
N GLN A 438 -33.48 17.04 20.12
CA GLN A 438 -34.01 15.83 19.49
C GLN A 438 -34.07 15.94 17.95
N VAL A 439 -34.35 17.12 17.41
CA VAL A 439 -34.37 17.36 15.97
C VAL A 439 -32.96 17.33 15.38
N ALA A 440 -31.96 17.89 16.06
CA ALA A 440 -30.55 17.76 15.67
C ALA A 440 -30.07 16.30 15.67
N GLN A 441 -30.46 15.52 16.70
CA GLN A 441 -30.15 14.09 16.79
C GLN A 441 -30.91 13.23 15.76
N GLN A 442 -32.07 13.68 15.28
CA GLN A 442 -32.82 13.05 14.19
C GLN A 442 -32.28 13.40 12.79
N LEU A 443 -31.42 14.43 12.67
CA LEU A 443 -30.97 14.98 11.39
C LEU A 443 -29.65 14.39 10.88
N THR A 444 -28.91 13.63 11.69
CA THR A 444 -27.87 12.69 11.24
C THR A 444 -28.52 11.31 11.03
N MET A 445 -28.99 11.01 9.81
CA MET A 445 -29.59 9.69 9.53
C MET A 445 -28.59 8.51 9.68
N PHE A 446 -27.28 8.78 9.72
CA PHE A 446 -26.23 7.76 9.85
C PHE A 446 -25.16 8.19 10.86
N THR A 447 -24.70 7.26 11.72
CA THR A 447 -23.66 7.55 12.72
C THR A 447 -22.27 7.56 12.08
N PRO A 448 -21.28 8.30 12.63
CA PRO A 448 -19.90 8.25 12.17
C PRO A 448 -19.32 6.83 12.14
N ASP A 449 -19.72 5.97 13.08
CA ASP A 449 -19.35 4.55 13.11
C ASP A 449 -19.85 3.78 11.87
N GLN A 450 -21.07 4.05 11.39
CA GLN A 450 -21.59 3.41 10.17
C GLN A 450 -20.78 3.81 8.93
N TRP A 451 -20.31 5.05 8.87
CA TRP A 451 -19.40 5.51 7.82
C TRP A 451 -18.05 4.81 7.88
N ARG A 452 -17.45 4.75 9.06
CA ARG A 452 -16.19 4.04 9.30
C ARG A 452 -16.29 2.58 8.87
N ASP A 453 -17.29 1.87 9.35
CA ASP A 453 -17.46 0.44 9.09
C ASP A 453 -17.74 0.17 7.59
N ALA A 454 -18.52 1.04 6.94
CA ALA A 454 -18.77 0.94 5.50
C ALA A 454 -17.49 1.20 4.67
N VAL A 455 -16.68 2.21 5.05
CA VAL A 455 -15.39 2.49 4.41
C VAL A 455 -14.45 1.30 4.59
N TYR A 456 -14.33 0.74 5.80
CA TYR A 456 -13.50 -0.45 6.04
C TYR A 456 -13.97 -1.66 5.25
N ALA A 457 -15.27 -1.94 5.19
CA ALA A 457 -15.82 -3.01 4.36
C ALA A 457 -15.46 -2.80 2.88
N LYS A 458 -15.50 -1.55 2.39
CA LYS A 458 -15.15 -1.24 1.00
C LYS A 458 -13.65 -1.29 0.72
N ILE A 459 -12.81 -0.95 1.70
CA ILE A 459 -11.35 -1.15 1.64
C ILE A 459 -11.05 -2.63 1.43
N VAL A 460 -11.67 -3.51 2.21
CA VAL A 460 -11.50 -4.96 2.05
C VAL A 460 -11.96 -5.43 0.67
N ASP A 461 -13.10 -4.95 0.16
CA ASP A 461 -13.60 -5.32 -1.17
C ASP A 461 -12.72 -4.81 -2.34
N LYS A 462 -12.25 -3.56 -2.27
CA LYS A 462 -11.55 -2.89 -3.39
C LYS A 462 -10.04 -3.00 -3.34
N VAL A 463 -9.48 -2.97 -2.14
CA VAL A 463 -8.04 -2.96 -1.89
C VAL A 463 -7.57 -4.34 -1.45
N GLY A 464 -8.47 -5.21 -0.97
CA GLY A 464 -8.25 -6.63 -0.68
C GLY A 464 -7.59 -7.39 -1.83
N THR A 465 -6.59 -8.21 -1.53
CA THR A 465 -6.06 -9.15 -2.53
C THR A 465 -7.01 -10.33 -2.68
N ARG A 466 -7.27 -10.73 -3.93
CA ARG A 466 -7.39 -12.15 -4.23
C ARG A 466 -6.00 -12.76 -4.05
N THR A 467 -5.78 -13.47 -2.95
CA THR A 467 -4.46 -13.97 -2.54
C THR A 467 -3.94 -15.09 -3.45
N TYR A 468 -2.66 -15.02 -3.79
CA TYR A 468 -1.87 -15.96 -4.60
C TYR A 468 -1.21 -17.09 -3.77
N TRP A 469 -1.90 -17.65 -2.75
CA TRP A 469 -1.42 -18.91 -2.14
C TRP A 469 -1.40 -20.06 -3.14
N GLU A 470 -2.23 -19.95 -4.19
CA GLU A 470 -2.33 -20.89 -5.29
C GLU A 470 -1.03 -20.99 -6.10
N ASP A 471 -0.24 -19.92 -6.20
CA ASP A 471 1.03 -19.96 -6.93
C ASP A 471 2.10 -20.71 -6.15
N TRP A 472 2.22 -20.45 -4.84
CA TRP A 472 3.08 -21.23 -3.95
C TRP A 472 2.66 -22.71 -3.92
N ALA A 473 1.36 -22.99 -3.95
CA ALA A 473 0.84 -24.34 -3.92
C ALA A 473 1.23 -25.20 -5.14
N LYS A 474 1.52 -24.57 -6.30
CA LYS A 474 2.03 -25.27 -7.49
C LYS A 474 3.42 -25.84 -7.23
N ASP A 475 4.25 -25.13 -6.48
CA ASP A 475 5.62 -25.54 -6.17
C ASP A 475 5.69 -26.56 -5.02
N VAL A 476 4.69 -26.57 -4.12
CA VAL A 476 4.63 -27.49 -2.97
C VAL A 476 4.67 -28.95 -3.42
N ALA A 477 3.96 -29.31 -4.49
CA ALA A 477 3.97 -30.69 -4.97
C ALA A 477 5.37 -31.12 -5.43
N ALA A 478 6.09 -30.23 -6.11
CA ALA A 478 7.47 -30.49 -6.54
C ALA A 478 8.44 -30.58 -5.35
N ILE A 479 8.27 -29.70 -4.35
CA ILE A 479 9.05 -29.70 -3.11
C ILE A 479 8.80 -30.98 -2.32
N ALA A 480 7.55 -31.40 -2.17
CA ALA A 480 7.19 -32.64 -1.48
C ALA A 480 7.78 -33.87 -2.17
N ILE A 481 7.72 -33.94 -3.51
CA ILE A 481 8.33 -35.03 -4.27
C ILE A 481 9.85 -35.05 -4.08
N ALA A 482 10.52 -33.88 -4.15
CA ALA A 482 11.96 -33.77 -3.94
C ALA A 482 12.36 -34.22 -2.52
N GLN A 483 11.64 -33.77 -1.50
CA GLN A 483 11.84 -34.20 -0.11
C GLN A 483 11.64 -35.70 0.06
N GLN A 484 10.56 -36.28 -0.49
CA GLN A 484 10.31 -37.72 -0.39
C GLN A 484 11.42 -38.52 -1.05
N THR A 485 11.87 -38.12 -2.25
CA THR A 485 13.00 -38.77 -2.93
C THR A 485 14.26 -38.73 -2.07
N ARG A 486 14.55 -37.58 -1.46
CA ARG A 486 15.71 -37.42 -0.58
C ARG A 486 15.60 -38.25 0.68
N ILE A 487 14.46 -38.25 1.37
CA ILE A 487 14.21 -39.09 2.55
C ILE A 487 14.38 -40.57 2.18
N LYS A 488 13.89 -41.01 1.02
CA LYS A 488 14.09 -42.39 0.54
C LYS A 488 15.56 -42.71 0.27
N ALA A 489 16.31 -41.79 -0.32
CA ALA A 489 17.75 -41.95 -0.54
C ALA A 489 18.51 -42.05 0.80
N LEU A 490 18.20 -41.16 1.76
CA LEU A 490 18.77 -41.19 3.11
C LEU A 490 18.48 -42.50 3.84
N LEU A 491 17.28 -43.04 3.68
CA LEU A 491 16.90 -44.34 4.26
C LEU A 491 17.54 -45.53 3.53
N GLY A 492 17.87 -45.37 2.24
CA GLY A 492 18.57 -46.38 1.44
C GLY A 492 20.05 -46.53 1.82
N ASP A 493 20.71 -45.42 2.12
CA ASP A 493 22.11 -45.35 2.55
C ASP A 493 22.28 -45.21 4.08
N ALA A 494 21.20 -45.46 4.84
CA ALA A 494 21.16 -45.26 6.29
C ALA A 494 22.08 -46.21 7.07
N THR A 495 22.62 -45.72 8.17
CA THR A 495 23.26 -46.59 9.18
C THR A 495 22.21 -47.54 9.79
N PRO A 496 22.62 -48.71 10.31
CA PRO A 496 21.70 -49.67 10.94
C PRO A 496 20.84 -49.04 12.05
N ASP A 497 21.39 -48.05 12.77
CA ASP A 497 20.69 -47.33 13.84
C ASP A 497 19.55 -46.45 13.30
N VAL A 498 19.77 -45.75 12.20
CA VAL A 498 18.75 -44.91 11.55
C VAL A 498 17.66 -45.76 10.90
N ALA A 499 18.03 -46.89 10.28
CA ALA A 499 17.06 -47.84 9.73
C ALA A 499 16.17 -48.44 10.83
N ALA A 500 16.75 -48.84 11.97
CA ALA A 500 16.00 -49.36 13.12
C ALA A 500 15.11 -48.28 13.77
N ALA A 501 15.56 -47.02 13.80
CA ALA A 501 14.75 -45.89 14.26
C ALA A 501 13.55 -45.64 13.34
N PHE A 502 13.74 -45.74 12.02
CA PHE A 502 12.66 -45.59 11.06
C PHE A 502 11.61 -46.72 11.15
N ASP A 503 12.04 -47.96 11.40
CA ASP A 503 11.09 -49.06 11.62
C ASP A 503 10.25 -48.87 12.87
N LYS A 504 10.87 -48.44 13.98
CA LYS A 504 10.14 -48.06 15.20
C LYS A 504 9.17 -46.91 14.94
N PHE A 505 9.54 -45.95 14.10
CA PHE A 505 8.66 -44.86 13.70
C PHE A 505 7.44 -45.35 12.92
N VAL A 506 7.60 -46.27 11.96
CA VAL A 506 6.49 -46.86 11.21
C VAL A 506 5.57 -47.66 12.13
N GLU A 507 6.12 -48.44 13.07
CA GLU A 507 5.33 -49.14 14.08
C GLU A 507 4.56 -48.18 14.99
N ALA A 508 5.18 -47.07 15.39
CA ALA A 508 4.53 -46.04 16.18
C ALA A 508 3.37 -45.36 15.42
N LEU A 509 3.52 -45.12 14.11
CA LEU A 509 2.42 -44.61 13.28
C LEU A 509 1.28 -45.62 13.16
N ARG A 510 1.60 -46.91 13.00
CA ARG A 510 0.58 -47.98 12.95
C ARG A 510 -0.20 -48.10 14.25
N ALA A 511 0.48 -47.96 15.38
CA ALA A 511 -0.13 -48.05 16.70
C ALA A 511 -1.04 -46.86 17.02
N ASN A 512 -0.70 -45.64 16.56
CA ASN A 512 -1.42 -44.42 16.91
C ASN A 512 -2.48 -43.99 15.86
N LEU A 513 -2.37 -44.42 14.60
CA LEU A 513 -3.25 -43.99 13.52
C LEU A 513 -3.99 -45.15 12.84
N ASN A 514 -3.28 -45.99 12.08
CA ASN A 514 -3.87 -47.10 11.33
C ASN A 514 -2.84 -48.19 11.02
N GLY A 515 -3.19 -49.45 11.27
CA GLY A 515 -2.32 -50.61 11.01
C GLY A 515 -1.95 -50.84 9.53
N SER A 516 -2.64 -50.22 8.58
CA SER A 516 -2.36 -50.36 7.14
C SER A 516 -1.21 -49.49 6.62
N ILE A 517 -0.64 -48.61 7.45
CA ILE A 517 0.42 -47.67 7.03
C ILE A 517 1.67 -48.43 6.62
N ASN A 518 2.18 -48.17 5.41
CA ASN A 518 3.42 -48.74 4.90
C ASN A 518 4.60 -47.73 4.97
N ARG A 519 5.83 -48.19 4.68
CA ARG A 519 7.04 -47.34 4.74
C ARG A 519 6.93 -46.13 3.80
N ASP A 520 6.40 -46.29 2.59
CA ASP A 520 6.24 -45.17 1.64
C ASP A 520 5.25 -44.12 2.14
N GLN A 521 4.13 -44.55 2.72
CA GLN A 521 3.15 -43.67 3.35
C GLN A 521 3.74 -42.95 4.56
N ALA A 522 4.60 -43.60 5.35
CA ALA A 522 5.30 -42.96 6.45
C ALA A 522 6.25 -41.85 5.96
N VAL A 523 6.94 -42.04 4.83
CA VAL A 523 7.75 -40.99 4.19
C VAL A 523 6.89 -39.83 3.68
N GLU A 524 5.75 -40.13 3.07
CA GLU A 524 4.80 -39.10 2.61
C GLU A 524 4.29 -38.25 3.79
N MET A 525 3.89 -38.89 4.89
CA MET A 525 3.43 -38.19 6.11
C MET A 525 4.54 -37.34 6.75
N LEU A 526 5.79 -37.80 6.70
CA LEU A 526 6.93 -37.05 7.20
C LEU A 526 7.19 -35.78 6.37
N SER A 527 7.13 -35.89 5.04
CA SER A 527 7.25 -34.73 4.14
C SER A 527 6.10 -33.73 4.34
N GLN A 528 4.86 -34.20 4.48
CA GLN A 528 3.71 -33.35 4.80
C GLN A 528 3.91 -32.63 6.14
N HIS A 529 4.41 -33.33 7.16
CA HIS A 529 4.69 -32.73 8.46
C HIS A 529 5.73 -31.59 8.34
N LEU A 530 6.83 -31.81 7.62
CA LEU A 530 7.86 -30.79 7.39
C LEU A 530 7.32 -29.53 6.69
N ILE A 531 6.37 -29.69 5.76
CA ILE A 531 5.76 -28.56 5.03
C ILE A 531 4.71 -27.85 5.89
N THR A 532 3.92 -28.59 6.66
CA THR A 532 2.74 -28.07 7.40
C THR A 532 3.09 -27.51 8.77
N LYS A 533 4.08 -28.07 9.47
CA LYS A 533 4.48 -27.61 10.81
C LYS A 533 4.81 -26.11 10.84
N PRO A 534 5.67 -25.57 9.94
CA PRO A 534 5.97 -24.13 9.95
C PRO A 534 4.74 -23.26 9.71
N VAL A 535 3.75 -23.75 8.95
CA VAL A 535 2.48 -23.06 8.73
C VAL A 535 1.68 -22.96 10.03
N PHE A 536 1.58 -24.05 10.79
CA PHE A 536 0.87 -24.05 12.07
C PHE A 536 1.60 -23.23 13.12
N ASP A 537 2.93 -23.29 13.17
CA ASP A 537 3.75 -22.47 14.05
C ASP A 537 3.56 -20.97 13.72
N ALA A 538 3.50 -20.62 12.44
CA ALA A 538 3.21 -19.25 11.99
C ALA A 538 1.77 -18.80 12.31
N LEU A 539 0.80 -19.71 12.28
CA LEU A 539 -0.61 -19.41 12.54
C LEU A 539 -0.91 -19.25 14.05
N PHE A 540 -0.19 -19.98 14.90
CA PHE A 540 -0.42 -20.05 16.34
C PHE A 540 0.80 -19.56 17.13
N GLU A 541 1.22 -18.33 16.86
CA GLU A 541 2.29 -17.66 17.58
C GLU A 541 1.99 -17.65 19.11
N GLY A 542 2.88 -18.25 19.91
CA GLY A 542 2.72 -18.41 21.37
C GLY A 542 2.07 -19.72 21.84
N TYR A 543 1.64 -20.61 20.93
CA TYR A 543 1.17 -21.96 21.27
C TYR A 543 2.10 -23.00 20.62
N ASP A 544 2.83 -23.74 21.46
CA ASP A 544 3.69 -24.82 21.00
C ASP A 544 2.87 -26.05 20.56
N PHE A 545 2.27 -25.97 19.37
CA PHE A 545 1.48 -27.05 18.80
C PHE A 545 2.31 -28.34 18.65
N ALA A 546 3.59 -28.19 18.28
CA ALA A 546 4.50 -29.31 18.08
C ALA A 546 4.85 -30.03 19.38
N GLY A 547 5.01 -29.31 20.49
CA GLY A 547 5.29 -29.88 21.80
C GLY A 547 4.10 -30.61 22.44
N HIS A 548 2.85 -30.25 22.11
CA HIS A 548 1.66 -30.81 22.75
C HIS A 548 0.98 -31.90 21.93
N ASN A 549 1.11 -31.90 20.61
CA ASN A 549 0.48 -32.90 19.75
C ASN A 549 1.31 -34.21 19.70
N PRO A 550 0.77 -35.36 20.14
CA PRO A 550 1.52 -36.62 20.20
C PRO A 550 2.01 -37.12 18.83
N VAL A 551 1.24 -36.88 17.75
CA VAL A 551 1.65 -37.22 16.38
C VAL A 551 2.81 -36.32 15.94
N SER A 552 2.72 -35.02 16.22
CA SER A 552 3.77 -34.04 15.91
C SER A 552 5.09 -34.39 16.61
N ARG A 553 5.05 -34.82 17.89
CA ARG A 553 6.24 -35.26 18.64
C ARG A 553 6.91 -36.49 18.01
N VAL A 554 6.12 -37.47 17.57
CA VAL A 554 6.64 -38.68 16.91
C VAL A 554 7.30 -38.32 15.57
N MET A 555 6.66 -37.46 14.77
CA MET A 555 7.23 -36.94 13.52
C MET A 555 8.53 -36.18 13.78
N GLN A 556 8.54 -35.26 14.74
CA GLN A 556 9.70 -34.43 15.07
C GLN A 556 10.88 -35.27 15.57
N THR A 557 10.63 -36.35 16.31
CA THR A 557 11.68 -37.28 16.76
C THR A 557 12.36 -37.96 15.56
N MET A 558 11.57 -38.38 14.57
CA MET A 558 12.11 -38.96 13.34
C MET A 558 12.88 -37.92 12.52
N VAL A 559 12.36 -36.69 12.38
CA VAL A 559 13.06 -35.59 11.71
C VAL A 559 14.40 -35.29 12.39
N ALA A 560 14.44 -35.21 13.72
CA ALA A 560 15.66 -34.98 14.49
C ALA A 560 16.72 -36.08 14.27
N THR A 561 16.27 -37.33 14.13
CA THR A 561 17.15 -38.48 13.83
C THR A 561 17.74 -38.39 12.42
N LEU A 562 17.06 -37.70 11.49
CA LEU A 562 17.53 -37.44 10.12
C LEU A 562 18.34 -36.13 9.99
N HIS A 563 18.42 -35.32 11.06
CA HIS A 563 18.81 -33.90 11.01
C HIS A 563 20.31 -33.64 10.80
N ASP A 564 21.17 -34.68 10.82
CA ASP A 564 22.60 -34.54 10.46
C ASP A 564 22.85 -34.41 8.94
N GLN A 565 21.81 -34.45 8.07
CA GLN A 565 21.96 -34.41 6.60
C GLN A 565 21.07 -33.40 5.85
N ALA A 566 20.88 -32.20 6.43
CA ALA A 566 20.44 -30.96 5.75
C ALA A 566 19.14 -31.03 4.92
N LEU A 567 18.04 -31.56 5.48
CA LEU A 567 16.70 -31.62 4.84
C LEU A 567 16.00 -30.26 4.68
N ASP A 568 16.59 -29.18 5.20
CA ASP A 568 15.98 -27.84 5.24
C ASP A 568 16.21 -27.02 3.96
N THR A 569 16.96 -27.55 2.98
CA THR A 569 17.35 -26.78 1.79
C THR A 569 16.15 -26.55 0.86
N GLU A 570 15.23 -27.52 0.79
CA GLU A 570 14.06 -27.47 -0.09
C GLU A 570 12.92 -26.63 0.51
N THR A 571 12.83 -26.54 1.85
CA THR A 571 11.83 -25.71 2.54
C THR A 571 12.17 -24.22 2.54
N GLN A 572 13.43 -23.84 2.32
CA GLN A 572 13.84 -22.42 2.19
C GLN A 572 13.05 -21.68 1.10
N ARG A 573 12.64 -22.38 0.03
CA ARG A 573 11.79 -21.78 -1.02
C ARG A 573 10.43 -21.36 -0.48
N LEU A 574 9.92 -22.01 0.57
CA LEU A 574 8.63 -21.71 1.18
C LEU A 574 8.72 -20.67 2.31
N GLU A 575 9.90 -20.15 2.63
CA GLU A 575 10.07 -19.20 3.74
C GLU A 575 9.22 -17.92 3.53
N GLY A 576 9.18 -17.41 2.29
CA GLY A 576 8.32 -16.28 1.95
C GLY A 576 6.82 -16.56 2.12
N PHE A 577 6.40 -17.82 1.93
CA PHE A 577 5.04 -18.24 2.22
C PHE A 577 4.77 -18.31 3.73
N TYR A 578 5.70 -18.87 4.52
CA TYR A 578 5.56 -18.92 5.97
C TYR A 578 5.49 -17.53 6.61
N GLU A 579 6.29 -16.58 6.11
CA GLU A 579 6.23 -15.18 6.52
C GLU A 579 4.87 -14.56 6.15
N SER A 580 4.34 -14.86 4.96
CA SER A 580 3.00 -14.41 4.55
C SER A 580 1.90 -14.91 5.49
N VAL A 581 1.97 -16.17 5.94
CA VAL A 581 1.01 -16.74 6.91
C VAL A 581 1.17 -16.08 8.27
N ARG A 582 2.40 -15.90 8.75
CA ARG A 582 2.70 -15.24 10.04
C ARG A 582 2.14 -13.82 10.06
N MET A 583 2.41 -13.03 9.03
CA MET A 583 1.90 -11.66 8.89
C MET A 583 0.37 -11.59 8.87
N ARG A 584 -0.30 -12.61 8.33
CA ARG A 584 -1.77 -12.66 8.30
C ARG A 584 -2.37 -13.12 9.64
N ALA A 585 -1.69 -14.04 10.34
CA ALA A 585 -2.11 -14.54 11.64
C ALA A 585 -1.81 -13.56 12.79
N ALA A 586 -0.75 -12.77 12.65
CA ALA A 586 -0.29 -11.82 13.65
C ALA A 586 -1.40 -10.83 14.03
N GLY A 587 -1.70 -10.72 15.32
CA GLY A 587 -2.72 -9.79 15.84
C GLY A 587 -4.19 -10.21 15.65
N ILE A 588 -4.46 -11.46 15.27
CA ILE A 588 -5.82 -12.01 15.29
C ILE A 588 -6.12 -12.59 16.66
N ASP A 589 -7.07 -11.96 17.35
CA ASP A 589 -7.48 -12.29 18.72
C ASP A 589 -8.79 -13.09 18.80
N ASN A 590 -9.50 -13.30 17.68
CA ASN A 590 -10.75 -14.06 17.65
C ASN A 590 -10.62 -15.41 16.93
N ALA A 591 -11.41 -16.38 17.40
CA ALA A 591 -11.41 -17.75 16.88
C ALA A 591 -11.98 -17.85 15.46
N GLU A 592 -12.96 -17.02 15.10
CA GLU A 592 -13.60 -17.01 13.79
C GLU A 592 -12.62 -16.60 12.67
N GLY A 593 -11.80 -15.57 12.92
CA GLY A 593 -10.76 -15.09 12.02
C GLY A 593 -9.66 -16.12 11.81
N LYS A 594 -9.19 -16.77 12.88
CA LYS A 594 -8.23 -17.89 12.76
C LYS A 594 -8.83 -19.06 11.96
N GLN A 595 -10.08 -19.42 12.22
CA GLN A 595 -10.77 -20.48 11.47
C GLN A 595 -10.90 -20.13 9.99
N ARG A 596 -11.22 -18.87 9.66
CA ARG A 596 -11.33 -18.41 8.27
C ARG A 596 -9.99 -18.47 7.53
N ILE A 597 -8.88 -18.12 8.19
CA ILE A 597 -7.53 -18.32 7.62
C ILE A 597 -7.26 -19.80 7.36
N ILE A 598 -7.58 -20.68 8.31
CA ILE A 598 -7.38 -22.13 8.14
C ILE A 598 -8.16 -22.66 6.95
N VAL A 599 -9.44 -22.26 6.81
CA VAL A 599 -10.29 -22.66 5.68
C VAL A 599 -9.68 -22.21 4.35
N GLU A 600 -9.27 -20.94 4.26
CA GLU A 600 -8.69 -20.41 3.03
C GLU A 600 -7.34 -21.09 2.71
N LEU A 601 -6.53 -21.40 3.73
CA LEU A 601 -5.24 -22.05 3.56
C LEU A 601 -5.45 -23.51 3.13
N TYR A 602 -6.49 -24.17 3.64
CA TYR A 602 -6.92 -25.46 3.15
C TYR A 602 -7.35 -25.44 1.69
N GLU A 603 -8.22 -24.51 1.29
CA GLU A 603 -8.77 -24.45 -0.07
C GLU A 603 -7.73 -24.07 -1.13
N LYS A 604 -6.86 -23.10 -0.81
CA LYS A 604 -5.93 -22.51 -1.78
C LYS A 604 -4.53 -23.11 -1.75
N PHE A 605 -4.09 -23.61 -0.60
CA PHE A 605 -2.74 -24.18 -0.44
C PHE A 605 -2.78 -25.70 -0.33
N PHE A 606 -3.46 -26.27 0.68
CA PHE A 606 -3.42 -27.73 0.90
C PHE A 606 -4.12 -28.52 -0.19
N ARG A 607 -5.28 -28.08 -0.67
CA ARG A 607 -6.02 -28.78 -1.74
C ARG A 607 -5.24 -28.81 -3.06
N VAL A 608 -4.49 -27.76 -3.34
CA VAL A 608 -3.72 -27.62 -4.58
C VAL A 608 -2.37 -28.34 -4.47
N GLY A 609 -1.67 -28.19 -3.34
CA GLY A 609 -0.36 -28.83 -3.10
C GLY A 609 -0.42 -30.33 -2.79
N PHE A 610 -1.52 -30.82 -2.19
CA PHE A 610 -1.71 -32.22 -1.78
C PHE A 610 -3.07 -32.79 -2.23
N PRO A 611 -3.37 -32.86 -3.54
CA PRO A 611 -4.70 -33.20 -4.04
C PRO A 611 -5.15 -34.63 -3.66
N ARG A 612 -4.24 -35.62 -3.71
CA ARG A 612 -4.53 -37.01 -3.35
C ARG A 612 -4.89 -37.15 -1.86
N THR A 613 -4.14 -36.47 -1.00
CA THR A 613 -4.34 -36.48 0.45
C THR A 613 -5.59 -35.69 0.83
N ALA A 614 -5.85 -34.54 0.20
CA ALA A 614 -7.06 -33.75 0.42
C ALA A 614 -8.35 -34.52 0.03
N SER A 615 -8.31 -35.28 -1.07
CA SER A 615 -9.41 -36.18 -1.45
C SER A 615 -9.59 -37.35 -0.48
N ALA A 616 -8.52 -37.89 0.08
CA ALA A 616 -8.56 -38.98 1.06
C ALA A 616 -9.01 -38.52 2.46
N LEU A 617 -8.64 -37.31 2.87
CA LEU A 617 -8.99 -36.72 4.17
C LEU A 617 -10.43 -36.23 4.23
N GLY A 618 -11.05 -35.90 3.09
CA GLY A 618 -12.48 -35.56 3.01
C GLY A 618 -12.93 -34.58 4.09
N ILE A 619 -12.13 -33.53 4.36
CA ILE A 619 -12.44 -32.56 5.42
C ILE A 619 -13.69 -31.78 5.00
N VAL A 620 -14.84 -32.23 5.49
CA VAL A 620 -16.12 -31.54 5.32
C VAL A 620 -16.24 -30.51 6.44
N TYR A 621 -16.14 -29.24 6.09
CA TYR A 621 -16.49 -28.17 7.02
C TYR A 621 -18.01 -28.14 7.21
N THR A 622 -18.47 -28.78 8.28
CA THR A 622 -19.88 -28.81 8.65
C THR A 622 -20.36 -27.39 8.98
N PRO A 623 -21.38 -26.84 8.28
CA PRO A 623 -21.85 -25.48 8.53
C PRO A 623 -22.29 -25.29 9.99
N PRO A 624 -21.98 -24.15 10.63
CA PRO A 624 -22.30 -23.91 12.04
C PRO A 624 -23.78 -24.16 12.38
N LYS A 625 -24.69 -23.77 11.47
CA LYS A 625 -26.15 -23.96 11.62
C LYS A 625 -26.55 -25.43 11.82
N SER A 626 -25.89 -26.35 11.13
CA SER A 626 -26.16 -27.80 11.21
C SER A 626 -25.57 -28.47 12.46
N TRP A 627 -24.49 -27.88 12.98
CA TRP A 627 -23.85 -28.32 14.22
C TRP A 627 -24.64 -27.82 15.44
N THR A 628 -25.08 -26.56 15.45
CA THR A 628 -25.92 -26.00 16.51
C THR A 628 -27.27 -26.71 16.64
N SER A 629 -27.85 -27.19 15.54
CA SER A 629 -29.08 -28.00 15.57
C SER A 629 -28.86 -29.41 16.11
N SER A 630 -27.64 -29.96 16.00
CA SER A 630 -27.30 -31.29 16.51
C SER A 630 -26.87 -31.27 17.99
N CYS A 631 -26.30 -30.15 18.45
CA CYS A 631 -25.88 -29.95 19.84
C CYS A 631 -26.98 -29.34 20.73
N ALA A 632 -28.10 -28.89 20.16
CA ALA A 632 -29.24 -28.43 20.96
C ALA A 632 -29.83 -29.63 21.75
N PRO A 633 -29.98 -29.54 23.09
CA PRO A 633 -30.53 -30.63 23.87
C PRO A 633 -31.97 -30.92 23.40
N PRO A 634 -32.41 -32.19 23.38
CA PRO A 634 -33.77 -32.51 22.96
C PRO A 634 -34.74 -31.85 23.94
N THR A 635 -35.48 -30.85 23.47
CA THR A 635 -36.59 -30.26 24.22
C THR A 635 -37.60 -31.37 24.49
N LYS A 636 -37.69 -31.81 25.74
CA LYS A 636 -38.75 -32.71 26.23
C LYS A 636 -40.09 -32.15 25.78
N ARG A 637 -40.82 -32.89 24.93
CA ARG A 637 -42.25 -32.69 24.72
C ARG A 637 -42.93 -32.86 26.08
N CYS A 638 -43.25 -31.75 26.73
CA CYS A 638 -44.16 -31.73 27.85
C CYS A 638 -45.57 -31.70 27.25
N THR A 639 -46.27 -32.82 27.39
CA THR A 639 -47.71 -32.91 27.24
C THR A 639 -48.39 -31.94 28.21
N ARG A 640 -49.21 -31.04 27.69
CA ARG A 640 -50.38 -30.51 28.41
C ARG A 640 -51.57 -30.55 27.46
N ASN A 641 -52.46 -31.47 27.76
CA ASN A 641 -53.86 -31.42 27.38
C ASN A 641 -54.52 -30.23 28.10
N SER A 642 -55.20 -29.42 27.31
CA SER A 642 -56.34 -28.55 27.60
C SER A 642 -56.67 -27.91 26.24
N ASP A 643 -57.68 -28.30 25.48
CA ASP A 643 -59.00 -28.86 25.82
C ASP A 643 -59.35 -30.14 25.05
#